data_AF-A0A562YCQ5-F1
#
_entry.id   AF-A0A562YCQ5-F1
#
_cell.length_a   1.000
_cell.length_b   1.000
_cell.length_c   1.000
_cell.angle_alpha   90.00
_cell.angle_beta   90.00
_cell.angle_gamma   90.00
#
_symmetry.space_group_name_H-M   'P 1'
#
loop_
_entity.id
_entity.type
_entity.pdbx_description
1 polymer ?
#
loop_
_entity_poly.entity_id
_entity_poly.type
_entity_poly.pdbx_seq_one_letter_code
_entity_poly.pdbx_strand_id
1 'polypeptide(L)'
;MNKHLLIFFLISIGFVNILNAQEKKKIEIKYAGRLNVDETNYPGARILTRDDSQQVHIAHKDMNMWCDKAIHYGKENYIEAYGNVRMKQADTVNMTSKYVEYSGTTQLALARGDVILKDPKTTVSSDTLYFDRLKQEAFYSSGGKVVKDSTTTITSKIGRHYMQENKFKFVENVVLVNDSTTIKSNFFDFYSDTGEAYLFGPSTITTPESITYCEKGFYDSENEIGYALKNARIDYDNRIIEGDSLYFDTTKDFASASNNIKVTDTINHSIIKGHYAEVFKGEEKDSVFITKRALAITVQEKDSIYMHADKIMVTGKPENRIIRAYYNARIYKSDLSGKADSIHSNQKTGLTQLININQLNSGDRFSVKRKPILWNLENQMTGDTIHLISNPESEKIDSLLVFENAFIISQDTVSKTGYNQIYGMHLKGLFNEENKLRQVDITKNAESIFYARNDQQELIGIDKAKSGSISILFDEGAIEEYTRLNQVDGSLHPESEYEERDKLLRGFDWRGEERINSVEDLFKDDPPLELPIIKGLEDYVPTDDFFGEDLLERIETSEQMSLILNKTIITTNKNNSKNLLLYSNDLKNEKWFKHQLNLDSNAIKSPNGKNDATKIVGTGEKDGHIFQSFKSNKKTYMFSVWLKGKGNIRIRFQEHGNKYGVLNNLDIVLTNTWKEYFIESGFDDFKIPIRCLISNIQTEDVFFIWGARLIEIIE
;
A
#
# COMPACT_ATOMS: atom_id res chain seq x y z
N MET A 1 30.65 -56.37 4.17
CA MET A 1 29.33 -55.79 4.49
C MET A 1 29.33 -55.51 5.99
N ASN A 2 29.38 -54.22 6.36
CA ASN A 2 29.88 -53.77 7.67
C ASN A 2 28.90 -54.05 8.82
N LYS A 3 29.42 -54.64 9.91
CA LYS A 3 28.70 -54.88 11.19
C LYS A 3 28.13 -53.61 11.83
N HIS A 4 28.58 -52.43 11.39
CA HIS A 4 28.03 -51.13 11.81
C HIS A 4 26.67 -50.78 11.19
N LEU A 5 26.28 -51.39 10.07
CA LEU A 5 24.94 -51.18 9.49
C LEU A 5 23.83 -51.91 10.26
N LEU A 6 24.16 -53.03 10.93
CA LEU A 6 23.18 -53.84 11.67
C LEU A 6 22.81 -53.20 13.02
N ILE A 7 23.74 -52.44 13.63
CA ILE A 7 23.51 -51.75 14.90
C ILE A 7 22.64 -50.49 14.70
N PHE A 8 22.76 -49.83 13.54
CA PHE A 8 21.89 -48.70 13.20
C PHE A 8 20.43 -49.13 12.90
N PHE A 9 20.24 -50.36 12.40
CA PHE A 9 18.91 -50.92 12.13
C PHE A 9 18.19 -51.44 13.39
N LEU A 10 18.94 -51.75 14.46
CA LEU A 10 18.39 -52.20 15.75
C LEU A 10 18.05 -51.05 16.71
N ILE A 11 18.63 -49.85 16.51
CA ILE A 11 18.30 -48.66 17.30
C ILE A 11 17.10 -47.88 16.73
N SER A 12 16.69 -48.14 15.49
CA SER A 12 15.52 -47.50 14.86
C SER A 12 14.15 -48.16 15.18
N ILE A 13 14.13 -49.24 15.97
CA ILE A 13 12.88 -49.97 16.31
C ILE A 13 12.36 -49.61 17.74
N GLY A 14 13.08 -48.75 18.47
CA GLY A 14 12.82 -48.47 19.89
C GLY A 14 12.00 -47.22 20.25
N PHE A 15 11.42 -46.49 19.29
CA PHE A 15 10.57 -45.31 19.58
C PHE A 15 9.17 -45.49 18.97
N VAL A 16 8.42 -46.46 19.49
CA VAL A 16 6.96 -46.39 19.41
C VAL A 16 6.52 -45.38 20.47
N ASN A 17 6.38 -44.13 20.05
CA ASN A 17 5.65 -43.14 20.84
C ASN A 17 4.23 -43.68 21.02
N ILE A 18 3.93 -44.21 22.21
CA ILE A 18 2.56 -44.40 22.64
C ILE A 18 1.99 -42.98 22.77
N LEU A 19 1.33 -42.52 21.72
CA LEU A 19 0.39 -41.42 21.78
C LEU A 19 -0.71 -41.85 22.75
N ASN A 20 -0.53 -41.53 24.03
CA ASN A 20 -1.65 -41.46 24.96
C ASN A 20 -2.59 -40.40 24.41
N ALA A 21 -3.65 -40.84 23.74
CA ALA A 21 -4.77 -39.98 23.39
C ALA A 21 -5.33 -39.44 24.71
N GLN A 22 -4.97 -38.19 25.03
CA GLN A 22 -5.44 -37.51 26.23
C GLN A 22 -6.97 -37.46 26.14
N GLU A 23 -7.66 -38.08 27.08
CA GLU A 23 -9.11 -38.15 27.09
C GLU A 23 -9.68 -36.72 27.04
N LYS A 24 -10.48 -36.41 26.01
CA LYS A 24 -11.04 -35.06 25.84
C LYS A 24 -11.94 -34.77 27.04
N LYS A 25 -11.52 -33.81 27.87
CA LYS A 25 -12.31 -33.36 29.03
C LYS A 25 -13.72 -32.97 28.59
N LYS A 26 -14.70 -33.32 29.43
CA LYS A 26 -16.11 -33.01 29.17
C LYS A 26 -16.49 -31.68 29.79
N ILE A 27 -17.49 -31.03 29.21
CA ILE A 27 -18.15 -29.87 29.79
C ILE A 27 -18.84 -30.29 31.10
N GLU A 28 -18.57 -29.53 32.16
CA GLU A 28 -19.06 -29.78 33.51
C GLU A 28 -20.10 -28.72 33.89
N ILE A 29 -21.27 -29.15 34.36
CA ILE A 29 -22.26 -28.25 34.94
C ILE A 29 -21.91 -28.06 36.42
N LYS A 30 -21.50 -26.85 36.82
CA LYS A 30 -21.20 -26.49 38.21
C LYS A 30 -22.45 -26.06 38.96
N TYR A 31 -23.36 -25.37 38.26
CA TYR A 31 -24.63 -24.94 38.83
C TYR A 31 -25.72 -24.79 37.76
N ALA A 32 -26.95 -25.14 38.11
CA ALA A 32 -28.17 -24.73 37.43
C ALA A 32 -29.29 -24.63 38.49
N GLY A 33 -30.04 -23.52 38.49
CA GLY A 33 -31.15 -23.34 39.43
C GLY A 33 -32.32 -24.26 39.10
N ARG A 34 -32.58 -24.47 37.80
CA ARG A 34 -33.53 -25.46 37.30
C ARG A 34 -32.90 -26.28 36.18
N LEU A 35 -33.21 -27.57 36.15
CA LEU A 35 -32.80 -28.49 35.11
C LEU A 35 -34.04 -29.18 34.55
N ASN A 36 -34.30 -28.96 33.26
CA ASN A 36 -35.38 -29.57 32.51
C ASN A 36 -34.83 -30.39 31.34
N VAL A 37 -35.65 -31.28 30.82
CA VAL A 37 -35.37 -32.05 29.60
C VAL A 37 -36.58 -31.87 28.68
N ASP A 38 -36.31 -31.52 27.43
CA ASP A 38 -37.32 -31.41 26.38
C ASP A 38 -36.83 -32.28 25.21
N GLU A 39 -37.16 -33.56 25.26
CA GLU A 39 -36.75 -34.52 24.22
C GLU A 39 -37.39 -34.22 22.85
N THR A 40 -38.43 -33.38 22.82
CA THR A 40 -39.08 -32.98 21.56
C THR A 40 -38.23 -31.93 20.86
N ASN A 41 -37.91 -30.83 21.56
CA ASN A 41 -37.19 -29.69 20.97
C ASN A 41 -35.67 -29.73 21.17
N TYR A 42 -35.14 -30.57 22.06
CA TYR A 42 -33.69 -30.70 22.29
C TYR A 42 -33.33 -32.14 22.68
N PRO A 43 -33.41 -33.11 21.74
CA PRO A 43 -33.21 -34.53 22.02
C PRO A 43 -31.85 -34.81 22.69
N GLY A 44 -31.88 -35.50 23.83
CA GLY A 44 -30.70 -35.84 24.61
C GLY A 44 -29.99 -34.67 25.31
N ALA A 45 -30.55 -33.45 25.24
CA ALA A 45 -30.00 -32.27 25.86
C ALA A 45 -30.62 -31.98 27.23
N ARG A 46 -29.88 -31.27 28.07
CA ARG A 46 -30.38 -30.73 29.34
C ARG A 46 -30.54 -29.22 29.21
N ILE A 47 -31.74 -28.73 29.48
CA ILE A 47 -32.03 -27.30 29.56
C ILE A 47 -31.74 -26.84 30.98
N LEU A 48 -30.79 -25.93 31.12
CA LEU A 48 -30.35 -25.34 32.37
C LEU A 48 -30.85 -23.91 32.44
N THR A 49 -31.51 -23.53 33.51
CA THR A 49 -31.99 -22.17 33.72
C THR A 49 -31.47 -21.65 35.05
N ARG A 50 -31.09 -20.37 35.07
CA ARG A 50 -30.72 -19.67 36.31
C ARG A 50 -31.90 -19.58 37.29
N ASP A 51 -31.59 -19.15 38.49
CA ASP A 51 -32.57 -18.67 39.46
C ASP A 51 -32.15 -17.30 40.02
N ASP A 52 -32.79 -16.89 41.12
CA ASP A 52 -32.49 -15.62 41.79
C ASP A 52 -31.17 -15.66 42.55
N SER A 53 -30.62 -16.85 42.83
CA SER A 53 -29.37 -17.00 43.59
C SER A 53 -28.15 -16.78 42.69
N GLN A 54 -28.10 -17.45 41.54
CA GLN A 54 -26.99 -17.29 40.59
C GLN A 54 -27.34 -17.72 39.16
N GLN A 55 -26.51 -17.27 38.21
CA GLN A 55 -26.55 -17.73 36.82
C GLN A 55 -26.20 -19.22 36.71
N VAL A 56 -26.64 -19.85 35.61
CA VAL A 56 -26.12 -21.18 35.22
C VAL A 56 -24.61 -21.07 35.12
N HIS A 57 -23.88 -22.02 35.71
CA HIS A 57 -22.41 -22.02 35.73
C HIS A 57 -21.92 -23.32 35.11
N ILE A 58 -21.18 -23.18 34.01
CA ILE A 58 -20.56 -24.26 33.26
C ILE A 58 -19.04 -24.10 33.34
N ALA A 59 -18.31 -25.20 33.43
CA ALA A 59 -16.86 -25.23 33.40
C ALA A 59 -16.35 -26.21 32.34
N HIS A 60 -15.23 -25.88 31.69
CA HIS A 60 -14.50 -26.79 30.83
C HIS A 60 -13.01 -26.47 30.87
N LYS A 61 -12.23 -27.36 31.49
CA LYS A 61 -10.82 -27.14 31.83
C LYS A 61 -10.68 -25.90 32.75
N ASP A 62 -9.97 -24.89 32.30
CA ASP A 62 -9.67 -23.60 32.92
C ASP A 62 -10.69 -22.48 32.56
N MET A 63 -11.68 -22.79 31.72
CA MET A 63 -12.74 -21.87 31.34
C MET A 63 -13.97 -22.06 32.22
N ASN A 64 -14.53 -20.94 32.66
CA ASN A 64 -15.84 -20.85 33.28
C ASN A 64 -16.77 -20.02 32.40
N MET A 65 -18.03 -20.43 32.31
CA MET A 65 -19.06 -19.74 31.56
C MET A 65 -20.30 -19.59 32.44
N TRP A 66 -20.87 -18.38 32.46
CA TRP A 66 -22.13 -18.07 33.11
C TRP A 66 -23.15 -17.55 32.11
N CYS A 67 -24.42 -17.91 32.28
CA CYS A 67 -25.52 -17.45 31.43
C CYS A 67 -26.87 -17.58 32.14
N ASP A 68 -27.91 -17.01 31.54
CA ASP A 68 -29.27 -17.09 32.08
C ASP A 68 -29.96 -18.41 31.73
N LYS A 69 -29.72 -18.93 30.52
CA LYS A 69 -30.20 -20.24 30.05
C LYS A 69 -29.10 -20.94 29.27
N ALA A 70 -28.95 -22.26 29.43
CA ALA A 70 -28.09 -23.07 28.58
C ALA A 70 -28.77 -24.36 28.12
N ILE A 71 -28.36 -24.87 26.97
CA ILE A 71 -28.77 -26.15 26.40
C ILE A 71 -27.52 -26.99 26.25
N HIS A 72 -27.38 -28.00 27.12
CA HIS A 72 -26.17 -28.80 27.23
C HIS A 72 -26.37 -30.19 26.61
N TYR A 73 -25.61 -30.46 25.55
CA TYR A 73 -25.60 -31.70 24.79
C TYR A 73 -24.43 -32.56 25.26
N GLY A 74 -24.67 -33.35 26.31
CA GLY A 74 -23.61 -34.04 27.04
C GLY A 74 -22.92 -35.16 26.27
N LYS A 75 -23.55 -35.76 25.26
CA LYS A 75 -22.93 -36.80 24.42
C LYS A 75 -21.98 -36.19 23.39
N GLU A 76 -22.40 -35.07 22.82
CA GLU A 76 -21.72 -34.28 21.80
C GLU A 76 -20.62 -33.39 22.41
N ASN A 77 -20.63 -33.24 23.75
CA ASN A 77 -19.75 -32.36 24.50
C ASN A 77 -19.87 -30.91 24.00
N TYR A 78 -21.10 -30.44 23.85
CA TYR A 78 -21.47 -29.17 23.23
C TYR A 78 -22.48 -28.40 24.08
N ILE A 79 -22.44 -27.08 24.02
CA ILE A 79 -23.37 -26.22 24.77
C ILE A 79 -23.74 -24.95 24.01
N GLU A 80 -25.01 -24.59 24.12
CA GLU A 80 -25.56 -23.30 23.68
C GLU A 80 -25.92 -22.50 24.94
N ALA A 81 -25.41 -21.28 25.08
CA ALA A 81 -25.64 -20.42 26.24
C ALA A 81 -26.32 -19.13 25.78
N TYR A 82 -27.37 -18.73 26.50
CA TYR A 82 -28.26 -17.62 26.17
C TYR A 82 -28.40 -16.65 27.34
N GLY A 83 -28.39 -15.37 27.02
CA GLY A 83 -28.68 -14.27 27.96
C GLY A 83 -27.52 -14.00 28.91
N ASN A 84 -27.05 -12.75 28.90
CA ASN A 84 -25.98 -12.24 29.77
C ASN A 84 -24.81 -13.24 29.89
N VAL A 85 -24.33 -13.74 28.75
CA VAL A 85 -23.31 -14.78 28.71
C VAL A 85 -21.97 -14.15 29.07
N ARG A 86 -21.26 -14.77 30.02
CA ARG A 86 -19.95 -14.35 30.49
C ARG A 86 -19.02 -15.54 30.48
N MET A 87 -17.98 -15.52 29.65
CA MET A 87 -16.93 -16.52 29.61
C MET A 87 -15.66 -15.93 30.22
N LYS A 88 -15.03 -16.66 31.14
CA LYS A 88 -13.76 -16.28 31.77
C LYS A 88 -12.78 -17.44 31.64
N GLN A 89 -11.62 -17.18 31.07
CA GLN A 89 -10.51 -18.14 31.01
C GLN A 89 -9.41 -17.68 31.97
N ALA A 90 -9.15 -18.50 33.00
CA ALA A 90 -8.27 -18.14 34.10
C ALA A 90 -8.61 -16.74 34.66
N ASP A 91 -7.62 -15.85 34.77
CA ASP A 91 -7.80 -14.45 35.21
C ASP A 91 -7.58 -13.41 34.11
N THR A 92 -7.14 -13.82 32.92
CA THR A 92 -6.59 -12.90 31.91
C THR A 92 -7.53 -12.59 30.76
N VAL A 93 -8.42 -13.51 30.35
CA VAL A 93 -9.32 -13.31 29.20
C VAL A 93 -10.77 -13.41 29.64
N ASN A 94 -11.54 -12.34 29.37
CA ASN A 94 -12.96 -12.23 29.70
C ASN A 94 -13.76 -11.90 28.44
N MET A 95 -14.84 -12.63 28.17
CA MET A 95 -15.72 -12.39 27.04
C MET A 95 -17.17 -12.29 27.50
N THR A 96 -17.91 -11.30 27.03
CA THR A 96 -19.35 -11.13 27.28
C THR A 96 -20.11 -11.07 25.97
N SER A 97 -21.33 -11.62 25.93
CA SER A 97 -22.21 -11.58 24.76
C SER A 97 -23.66 -11.94 25.11
N LYS A 98 -24.58 -11.84 24.14
CA LYS A 98 -25.96 -12.33 24.30
C LYS A 98 -26.10 -13.83 24.12
N TYR A 99 -25.23 -14.45 23.32
CA TYR A 99 -25.32 -15.86 22.95
C TYR A 99 -23.95 -16.45 22.67
N VAL A 100 -23.71 -17.70 23.10
CA VAL A 100 -22.49 -18.44 22.79
C VAL A 100 -22.81 -19.90 22.43
N GLU A 101 -22.23 -20.36 21.34
CA GLU A 101 -22.07 -21.77 21.00
C GLU A 101 -20.67 -22.23 21.37
N TYR A 102 -20.55 -23.36 22.06
CA TYR A 102 -19.24 -23.85 22.49
C TYR A 102 -19.13 -25.37 22.40
N SER A 103 -18.11 -25.84 21.68
CA SER A 103 -17.75 -27.26 21.63
C SER A 103 -16.60 -27.54 22.59
N GLY A 104 -16.82 -28.39 23.59
CA GLY A 104 -15.76 -28.91 24.45
C GLY A 104 -14.77 -29.80 23.68
N THR A 105 -15.22 -30.38 22.55
CA THR A 105 -14.41 -31.27 21.70
C THR A 105 -13.42 -30.50 20.83
N THR A 106 -13.88 -29.46 20.14
CA THR A 106 -13.02 -28.61 19.29
C THR A 106 -12.45 -27.42 20.05
N GLN A 107 -13.00 -27.09 21.22
CA GLN A 107 -12.67 -25.90 22.02
C GLN A 107 -12.82 -24.58 21.25
N LEU A 108 -13.72 -24.56 20.28
CA LEU A 108 -14.12 -23.37 19.55
C LEU A 108 -15.39 -22.80 20.20
N ALA A 109 -15.39 -21.49 20.43
CA ALA A 109 -16.56 -20.73 20.82
C ALA A 109 -16.99 -19.81 19.67
N LEU A 110 -18.29 -19.71 19.43
CA LEU A 110 -18.91 -18.72 18.55
C LEU A 110 -19.85 -17.86 19.40
N ALA A 111 -19.46 -16.61 19.63
CA ALA A 111 -20.22 -15.63 20.38
C ALA A 111 -20.97 -14.68 19.43
N ARG A 112 -22.22 -14.34 19.76
CA ARG A 112 -23.07 -13.45 18.97
C ARG A 112 -23.82 -12.44 19.84
N GLY A 113 -24.02 -11.25 19.29
CA GLY A 113 -24.77 -10.15 19.87
C GLY A 113 -23.99 -9.41 20.95
N ASP A 114 -23.63 -8.16 20.67
CA ASP A 114 -22.87 -7.25 21.55
C ASP A 114 -21.65 -7.94 22.21
N VAL A 115 -20.83 -8.61 21.39
CA VAL A 115 -19.67 -9.35 21.89
C VAL A 115 -18.58 -8.37 22.30
N ILE A 116 -18.07 -8.54 23.52
CA ILE A 116 -16.93 -7.81 24.06
C ILE A 116 -15.95 -8.83 24.61
N LEU A 117 -14.76 -8.88 24.03
CA LEU A 117 -13.63 -9.68 24.49
C LEU A 117 -12.57 -8.73 25.07
N LYS A 118 -12.20 -8.94 26.33
CA LYS A 118 -11.22 -8.14 27.04
C LYS A 118 -10.06 -9.03 27.50
N ASP A 119 -8.86 -8.62 27.12
CA ASP A 119 -7.60 -9.13 27.64
C ASP A 119 -6.92 -8.04 28.51
N PRO A 120 -5.71 -8.25 29.05
CA PRO A 120 -5.06 -7.26 29.91
C PRO A 120 -4.80 -5.89 29.27
N LYS A 121 -4.60 -5.81 27.95
CA LYS A 121 -4.16 -4.59 27.24
C LYS A 121 -5.19 -4.06 26.25
N THR A 122 -6.10 -4.90 25.78
CA THR A 122 -7.02 -4.57 24.70
C THR A 122 -8.46 -4.99 24.98
N THR A 123 -9.38 -4.30 24.30
CA THR A 123 -10.79 -4.66 24.26
C THR A 123 -11.23 -4.75 22.80
N VAL A 124 -11.69 -5.93 22.40
CA VAL A 124 -12.26 -6.20 21.07
C VAL A 124 -13.78 -6.26 21.20
N SER A 125 -14.48 -5.51 20.35
CA SER A 125 -15.95 -5.53 20.27
C SER A 125 -16.42 -5.83 18.84
N SER A 126 -17.40 -6.72 18.69
CA SER A 126 -18.00 -7.11 17.42
C SER A 126 -19.42 -7.65 17.63
N ASP A 127 -20.22 -7.76 16.57
CA ASP A 127 -21.48 -8.48 16.62
C ASP A 127 -21.28 -10.00 16.71
N THR A 128 -20.32 -10.53 15.97
CA THR A 128 -20.04 -11.97 15.91
C THR A 128 -18.52 -12.20 16.03
N LEU A 129 -18.13 -13.00 17.03
CA LEU A 129 -16.74 -13.31 17.32
C LEU A 129 -16.56 -14.81 17.48
N TYR A 130 -15.53 -15.34 16.87
CA TYR A 130 -15.08 -16.70 17.10
C TYR A 130 -13.86 -16.68 18.02
N PHE A 131 -13.77 -17.65 18.91
CA PHE A 131 -12.64 -17.79 19.82
C PHE A 131 -12.15 -19.24 19.83
N ASP A 132 -10.99 -19.47 19.21
CA ASP A 132 -10.28 -20.74 19.22
C ASP A 132 -9.39 -20.82 20.46
N ARG A 133 -9.84 -21.56 21.47
CA ARG A 133 -9.10 -21.71 22.72
C ARG A 133 -7.89 -22.63 22.58
N LEU A 134 -7.78 -23.46 21.54
CA LEU A 134 -6.58 -24.28 21.34
C LEU A 134 -5.40 -23.41 20.89
N LYS A 135 -5.65 -22.54 19.91
CA LYS A 135 -4.64 -21.63 19.36
C LYS A 135 -4.53 -20.31 20.12
N GLN A 136 -5.50 -20.01 21.00
CA GLN A 136 -5.64 -18.72 21.69
C GLN A 136 -5.78 -17.57 20.68
N GLU A 137 -6.73 -17.74 19.77
CA GLU A 137 -7.00 -16.80 18.69
C GLU A 137 -8.46 -16.38 18.68
N ALA A 138 -8.71 -15.08 18.58
CA ALA A 138 -10.07 -14.56 18.38
C ALA A 138 -10.17 -13.89 17.02
N PHE A 139 -11.29 -14.04 16.32
CA PHE A 139 -11.48 -13.41 15.01
C PHE A 139 -12.93 -13.04 14.72
N TYR A 140 -13.10 -12.01 13.90
CA TYR A 140 -14.38 -11.51 13.42
C TYR A 140 -14.30 -11.20 11.91
N SER A 141 -15.44 -11.25 11.22
CA SER A 141 -15.55 -10.94 9.78
C SER A 141 -16.74 -10.07 9.38
N SER A 142 -17.57 -9.67 10.34
CA SER A 142 -18.73 -8.81 10.15
C SER A 142 -18.49 -7.37 10.62
N GLY A 143 -17.23 -6.99 10.87
CA GLY A 143 -16.86 -5.73 11.49
C GLY A 143 -16.50 -5.87 12.95
N GLY A 144 -15.50 -5.11 13.37
CA GLY A 144 -15.07 -5.05 14.76
C GLY A 144 -14.30 -3.79 15.08
N LYS A 145 -14.23 -3.51 16.37
CA LYS A 145 -13.49 -2.39 16.95
C LYS A 145 -12.56 -2.91 18.03
N VAL A 146 -11.30 -2.52 17.97
CA VAL A 146 -10.28 -2.82 18.98
C VAL A 146 -9.89 -1.50 19.65
N VAL A 147 -9.85 -1.50 20.98
CA VAL A 147 -9.41 -0.35 21.79
C VAL A 147 -8.21 -0.77 22.62
N LYS A 148 -7.13 0.00 22.54
CA LYS A 148 -5.91 -0.13 23.36
C LYS A 148 -5.76 1.13 24.24
N ASP A 149 -5.54 0.93 25.53
CA ASP A 149 -5.23 1.99 26.52
C ASP A 149 -6.16 3.22 26.52
N SER A 150 -7.40 3.08 26.01
CA SER A 150 -8.42 4.13 25.85
C SER A 150 -8.10 5.27 24.87
N THR A 151 -6.87 5.39 24.36
CA THR A 151 -6.45 6.45 23.42
C THR A 151 -6.43 5.98 21.97
N THR A 152 -6.21 4.69 21.73
CA THR A 152 -6.09 4.13 20.37
C THR A 152 -7.29 3.25 20.04
N THR A 153 -7.98 3.58 18.95
CA THR A 153 -9.10 2.83 18.40
C THR A 153 -8.77 2.34 17.00
N ILE A 154 -9.01 1.06 16.73
CA ILE A 154 -8.86 0.46 15.40
C ILE A 154 -10.20 -0.16 15.01
N THR A 155 -10.75 0.22 13.86
CA THR A 155 -11.92 -0.45 13.27
C THR A 155 -11.54 -1.16 11.98
N SER A 156 -12.12 -2.32 11.73
CA SER A 156 -11.92 -3.06 10.48
C SER A 156 -13.14 -3.95 10.18
N LYS A 157 -13.27 -4.45 8.95
CA LYS A 157 -14.28 -5.46 8.62
C LYS A 157 -13.88 -6.85 9.13
N ILE A 158 -12.61 -7.20 8.95
CA ILE A 158 -12.05 -8.50 9.30
C ILE A 158 -10.87 -8.28 10.22
N GLY A 159 -10.84 -8.96 11.37
CA GLY A 159 -9.75 -8.84 12.32
C GLY A 159 -9.51 -10.12 13.10
N ARG A 160 -8.23 -10.43 13.35
CA ARG A 160 -7.78 -11.60 14.11
C ARG A 160 -6.77 -11.17 15.16
N HIS A 161 -6.97 -11.64 16.37
CA HIS A 161 -6.10 -11.43 17.51
C HIS A 161 -5.39 -12.74 17.85
N TYR A 162 -4.06 -12.74 17.75
CA TYR A 162 -3.17 -13.81 18.15
C TYR A 162 -2.67 -13.50 19.57
N MET A 163 -3.36 -14.01 20.58
CA MET A 163 -3.13 -13.60 21.97
C MET A 163 -1.74 -13.98 22.50
N GLN A 164 -1.14 -15.06 22.00
CA GLN A 164 0.20 -15.50 22.42
C GLN A 164 1.31 -14.60 21.86
N GLU A 165 1.06 -14.00 20.70
CA GLU A 165 2.00 -13.11 20.00
C GLU A 165 1.73 -11.63 20.32
N ASN A 166 0.65 -11.33 21.06
CA ASN A 166 0.14 -9.97 21.28
C ASN A 166 -0.01 -9.20 19.95
N LYS A 167 -0.49 -9.91 18.93
CA LYS A 167 -0.54 -9.46 17.55
C LYS A 167 -1.97 -9.42 17.04
N PHE A 168 -2.32 -8.32 16.38
CA PHE A 168 -3.52 -8.19 15.59
C PHE A 168 -3.19 -8.18 14.11
N LYS A 169 -4.04 -8.83 13.32
CA LYS A 169 -4.10 -8.68 11.86
C LYS A 169 -5.46 -8.16 11.48
N PHE A 170 -5.49 -7.08 10.72
CA PHE A 170 -6.72 -6.44 10.25
C PHE A 170 -6.74 -6.41 8.72
N VAL A 171 -7.91 -6.70 8.16
CA VAL A 171 -8.14 -6.78 6.72
C VAL A 171 -9.43 -6.04 6.36
N GLU A 172 -9.38 -5.30 5.26
CA GLU A 172 -10.47 -4.56 4.64
C GLU A 172 -11.04 -3.41 5.51
N ASN A 173 -10.97 -2.19 4.97
CA ASN A 173 -11.48 -0.96 5.60
C ASN A 173 -10.89 -0.73 7.01
N VAL A 174 -9.58 -0.87 7.16
CA VAL A 174 -8.91 -0.65 8.44
C VAL A 174 -8.72 0.84 8.68
N VAL A 175 -9.20 1.33 9.82
CA VAL A 175 -9.03 2.70 10.26
C VAL A 175 -8.52 2.69 11.69
N LEU A 176 -7.30 3.19 11.90
CA LEU A 176 -6.75 3.49 13.22
C LEU A 176 -6.93 4.97 13.49
N VAL A 177 -7.38 5.31 14.70
CA VAL A 177 -7.50 6.67 15.21
C VAL A 177 -6.90 6.72 16.61
N ASN A 178 -6.01 7.68 16.82
CA ASN A 178 -5.55 8.12 18.15
C ASN A 178 -5.68 9.65 18.26
N ASP A 179 -5.15 10.25 19.32
CA ASP A 179 -5.34 11.69 19.63
C ASP A 179 -4.86 12.65 18.53
N SER A 180 -3.85 12.26 17.75
CA SER A 180 -3.20 13.12 16.75
C SER A 180 -3.00 12.47 15.38
N THR A 181 -3.48 11.24 15.16
CA THR A 181 -3.18 10.50 13.94
C THR A 181 -4.34 9.62 13.53
N THR A 182 -4.65 9.66 12.23
CA THR A 182 -5.58 8.73 11.58
C THR A 182 -4.84 7.97 10.50
N ILE A 183 -4.93 6.64 10.53
CA ILE A 183 -4.34 5.76 9.51
C ILE A 183 -5.47 5.00 8.82
N LYS A 184 -5.47 5.01 7.49
CA LYS A 184 -6.39 4.24 6.65
C LYS A 184 -5.59 3.26 5.82
N SER A 185 -5.96 1.98 5.86
CA SER A 185 -5.31 0.91 5.10
C SER A 185 -6.26 -0.25 4.84
N ASN A 186 -5.85 -1.17 3.96
CA ASN A 186 -6.57 -2.43 3.75
C ASN A 186 -5.94 -3.60 4.51
N PHE A 187 -4.65 -3.55 4.81
CA PHE A 187 -3.94 -4.61 5.52
C PHE A 187 -3.05 -3.96 6.58
N PHE A 188 -3.33 -4.29 7.85
CA PHE A 188 -2.67 -3.67 8.98
C PHE A 188 -2.35 -4.72 10.04
N ASP A 189 -1.08 -4.92 10.32
CA ASP A 189 -0.62 -5.75 11.44
C ASP A 189 -0.18 -4.84 12.58
N PHE A 190 -0.59 -5.16 13.81
CA PHE A 190 -0.30 -4.35 14.99
C PHE A 190 0.10 -5.22 16.18
N TYR A 191 1.25 -4.95 16.77
CA TYR A 191 1.72 -5.62 17.97
C TYR A 191 1.42 -4.76 19.19
N SER A 192 0.50 -5.20 20.06
CA SER A 192 0.04 -4.40 21.18
C SER A 192 1.09 -4.22 22.27
N ASP A 193 2.09 -5.11 22.33
CA ASP A 193 3.17 -5.08 23.31
C ASP A 193 4.23 -4.04 23.02
N THR A 194 4.80 -4.07 21.80
CA THR A 194 5.86 -3.17 21.34
C THR A 194 5.32 -1.90 20.69
N GLY A 195 4.03 -1.89 20.32
CA GLY A 195 3.42 -0.79 19.57
C GLY A 195 3.87 -0.73 18.10
N GLU A 196 4.52 -1.77 17.59
CA GLU A 196 4.87 -1.87 16.18
C GLU A 196 3.63 -1.99 15.29
N ALA A 197 3.59 -1.18 14.24
CA ALA A 197 2.52 -1.11 13.26
C ALA A 197 3.07 -1.31 11.86
N TYR A 198 2.45 -2.20 11.09
CA TYR A 198 2.84 -2.55 9.74
C TYR A 198 1.67 -2.35 8.78
N LEU A 199 1.90 -1.56 7.74
CA LEU A 199 0.93 -1.20 6.72
C LEU A 199 1.31 -1.90 5.42
N PHE A 200 0.34 -2.53 4.78
CA PHE A 200 0.54 -3.14 3.47
C PHE A 200 -0.55 -2.74 2.48
N GLY A 201 -0.12 -2.47 1.25
CA GLY A 201 -0.97 -1.90 0.21
C GLY A 201 -1.22 -0.40 0.41
N PRO A 202 -1.98 0.22 -0.50
CA PRO A 202 -2.26 1.65 -0.48
C PRO A 202 -2.80 2.11 0.88
N SER A 203 -2.05 2.98 1.53
CA SER A 203 -2.31 3.44 2.89
C SER A 203 -2.15 4.96 2.97
N THR A 204 -2.93 5.59 3.83
CA THR A 204 -2.86 7.03 4.09
C THR A 204 -2.77 7.29 5.59
N ILE A 205 -1.75 8.04 6.00
CA ILE A 205 -1.52 8.48 7.37
C ILE A 205 -1.77 9.99 7.40
N THR A 206 -2.59 10.45 8.33
CA THR A 206 -2.95 11.86 8.47
C THR A 206 -2.64 12.32 9.89
N THR A 207 -1.83 13.38 9.99
CA THR A 207 -1.54 14.12 11.23
C THR A 207 -2.02 15.57 11.08
N PRO A 208 -2.04 16.41 12.14
CA PRO A 208 -2.37 17.83 12.01
C PRO A 208 -1.45 18.58 11.04
N GLU A 209 -0.20 18.13 10.91
CA GLU A 209 0.84 18.81 10.12
C GLU A 209 1.00 18.23 8.71
N SER A 210 0.57 16.98 8.46
CA SER A 210 0.88 16.30 7.20
C SER A 210 -0.10 15.21 6.79
N ILE A 211 -0.10 14.92 5.48
CA ILE A 211 -0.74 13.73 4.90
C ILE A 211 0.32 12.91 4.19
N THR A 212 0.47 11.65 4.58
CA THR A 212 1.43 10.72 3.99
C THR A 212 0.71 9.58 3.28
N TYR A 213 1.09 9.30 2.05
CA TYR A 213 0.69 8.13 1.28
C TYR A 213 1.87 7.16 1.12
N CYS A 214 1.60 5.86 1.22
CA CYS A 214 2.57 4.80 0.93
C CYS A 214 1.87 3.49 0.58
N GLU A 215 2.59 2.55 -0.02
CA GLU A 215 2.08 1.18 -0.26
C GLU A 215 2.67 0.15 0.71
N LYS A 216 3.74 0.50 1.43
CA LYS A 216 4.23 -0.26 2.58
C LYS A 216 4.70 0.71 3.65
N GLY A 217 4.33 0.47 4.89
CA GLY A 217 4.69 1.34 5.99
C GLY A 217 5.03 0.56 7.24
N PHE A 218 5.94 1.11 8.04
CA PHE A 218 6.25 0.62 9.37
C PHE A 218 6.35 1.81 10.33
N TYR A 219 5.90 1.59 11.55
CA TYR A 219 6.11 2.51 12.63
C TYR A 219 6.33 1.77 13.94
N ASP A 220 7.36 2.19 14.67
CA ASP A 220 7.65 1.79 16.04
C ASP A 220 7.32 2.96 16.95
N SER A 221 6.27 2.82 17.77
CA SER A 221 5.85 3.89 18.68
C SER A 221 6.72 4.03 19.92
N GLU A 222 7.50 3.02 20.30
CA GLU A 222 8.39 3.09 21.46
C GLU A 222 9.68 3.85 21.12
N ASN A 223 10.23 3.61 19.93
CA ASN A 223 11.43 4.29 19.45
C ASN A 223 11.14 5.53 18.58
N GLU A 224 9.88 5.77 18.22
CA GLU A 224 9.41 6.87 17.35
C GLU A 224 10.12 6.90 15.98
N ILE A 225 10.31 5.71 15.41
CA ILE A 225 10.96 5.50 14.11
C ILE A 225 9.94 4.93 13.13
N GLY A 226 10.00 5.38 11.87
CA GLY A 226 9.17 4.79 10.83
C GLY A 226 9.76 4.92 9.43
N TYR A 227 9.18 4.15 8.52
CA TYR A 227 9.48 4.24 7.11
C TYR A 227 8.24 4.05 6.24
N ALA A 228 8.18 4.82 5.17
CA ALA A 228 7.16 4.75 4.13
C ALA A 228 7.85 4.36 2.81
N LEU A 229 7.39 3.28 2.19
CA LEU A 229 8.00 2.69 1.00
C LEU A 229 6.99 2.59 -0.14
N LYS A 230 7.52 2.62 -1.36
CA LYS A 230 6.84 2.45 -2.64
C LYS A 230 5.80 3.55 -2.90
N ASN A 231 6.10 4.41 -3.87
CA ASN A 231 5.31 5.60 -4.21
C ASN A 231 5.05 6.48 -2.98
N ALA A 232 6.04 6.59 -2.08
CA ALA A 232 5.85 7.33 -0.84
C ALA A 232 5.76 8.83 -1.15
N ARG A 233 4.74 9.47 -0.59
CA ARG A 233 4.47 10.90 -0.77
C ARG A 233 4.02 11.52 0.55
N ILE A 234 4.60 12.67 0.89
CA ILE A 234 4.23 13.47 2.05
C ILE A 234 3.83 14.85 1.55
N ASP A 235 2.59 15.25 1.84
CA ASP A 235 2.10 16.61 1.72
C ASP A 235 2.24 17.28 3.09
N TYR A 236 3.14 18.27 3.20
CA TYR A 236 3.48 18.97 4.44
C TYR A 236 3.48 20.48 4.18
N ASP A 237 2.56 21.19 4.83
CA ASP A 237 2.37 22.63 4.64
C ASP A 237 2.31 22.99 3.13
N ASN A 238 3.29 23.74 2.61
CA ASN A 238 3.36 24.16 1.21
C ASN A 238 4.36 23.34 0.38
N ARG A 239 4.63 22.09 0.80
CA ARG A 239 5.60 21.21 0.15
C ARG A 239 5.03 19.82 -0.11
N ILE A 240 5.40 19.28 -1.27
CA ILE A 240 5.13 17.89 -1.65
C ILE A 240 6.48 17.18 -1.75
N ILE A 241 6.66 16.12 -0.96
CA ILE A 241 7.88 15.31 -0.89
C ILE A 241 7.56 13.92 -1.43
N GLU A 242 8.24 13.50 -2.49
CA GLU A 242 8.05 12.22 -3.15
C GLU A 242 9.37 11.42 -3.09
N GLY A 243 9.29 10.09 -2.97
CA GLY A 243 10.45 9.18 -3.06
C GLY A 243 10.07 7.70 -2.98
N ASP A 244 10.99 6.80 -3.35
CA ASP A 244 10.71 5.36 -3.25
C ASP A 244 10.76 4.87 -1.80
N SER A 245 11.58 5.51 -0.96
CA SER A 245 11.71 5.23 0.47
C SER A 245 11.91 6.53 1.23
N LEU A 246 11.08 6.73 2.26
CA LEU A 246 11.17 7.82 3.21
C LEU A 246 11.33 7.21 4.61
N TYR A 247 12.34 7.67 5.34
CA TYR A 247 12.64 7.24 6.71
C TYR A 247 12.60 8.46 7.62
N PHE A 248 12.11 8.27 8.85
CA PHE A 248 12.13 9.30 9.88
C PHE A 248 12.43 8.72 11.26
N ASP A 249 13.09 9.54 12.06
CA ASP A 249 13.45 9.29 13.46
C ASP A 249 13.17 10.58 14.24
N THR A 250 12.05 10.60 14.94
CA THR A 250 11.58 11.79 15.66
C THR A 250 12.52 12.14 16.82
N THR A 251 13.10 11.13 17.48
CA THR A 251 14.02 11.34 18.61
C THR A 251 15.31 12.07 18.23
N LYS A 252 15.70 11.99 16.95
CA LYS A 252 16.88 12.63 16.38
C LYS A 252 16.56 13.84 15.50
N ASP A 253 15.30 14.21 15.38
CA ASP A 253 14.82 15.22 14.43
C ASP A 253 15.35 14.97 13.00
N PHE A 254 15.44 13.69 12.60
CA PHE A 254 16.11 13.27 11.38
C PHE A 254 15.13 12.60 10.41
N ALA A 255 15.30 12.91 9.13
CA ALA A 255 14.61 12.21 8.06
C ALA A 255 15.56 11.98 6.87
N SER A 256 15.31 10.92 6.11
CA SER A 256 16.02 10.67 4.86
C SER A 256 15.08 10.15 3.79
N ALA A 257 15.47 10.38 2.54
CA ALA A 257 14.76 9.89 1.37
C ALA A 257 15.75 9.21 0.43
N SER A 258 15.31 8.14 -0.23
CA SER A 258 16.12 7.37 -1.17
C SER A 258 15.35 7.08 -2.46
N ASN A 259 16.04 7.26 -3.58
CA ASN A 259 15.57 7.09 -4.97
C ASN A 259 14.36 7.96 -5.37
N ASN A 260 14.41 8.46 -6.61
CA ASN A 260 13.33 9.21 -7.27
C ASN A 260 12.78 10.34 -6.40
N ILE A 261 13.67 11.03 -5.69
CA ILE A 261 13.30 12.07 -4.75
C ILE A 261 12.88 13.29 -5.54
N LYS A 262 11.72 13.82 -5.20
CA LYS A 262 11.23 15.09 -5.75
C LYS A 262 10.54 15.88 -4.64
N VAL A 263 11.09 17.06 -4.37
CA VAL A 263 10.51 18.02 -3.44
C VAL A 263 9.99 19.20 -4.23
N THR A 264 8.70 19.48 -4.12
CA THR A 264 8.04 20.60 -4.80
C THR A 264 7.61 21.62 -3.74
N ASP A 265 8.13 22.85 -3.83
CA ASP A 265 7.71 23.99 -2.99
C ASP A 265 6.68 24.80 -3.79
N THR A 266 5.42 24.79 -3.36
CA THR A 266 4.29 25.36 -4.11
C THR A 266 4.20 26.88 -3.99
N ILE A 267 4.87 27.48 -3.00
CA ILE A 267 4.93 28.95 -2.85
C ILE A 267 6.03 29.52 -3.73
N ASN A 268 7.24 28.95 -3.64
CA ASN A 268 8.43 29.48 -4.32
C ASN A 268 8.62 28.91 -5.73
N HIS A 269 7.66 28.13 -6.25
CA HIS A 269 7.71 27.50 -7.57
C HIS A 269 9.05 26.80 -7.86
N SER A 270 9.57 26.07 -6.86
CA SER A 270 10.86 25.39 -6.96
C SER A 270 10.71 23.88 -6.82
N ILE A 271 11.55 23.14 -7.56
CA ILE A 271 11.59 21.69 -7.55
C ILE A 271 13.02 21.25 -7.29
N ILE A 272 13.22 20.41 -6.29
CA ILE A 272 14.51 19.80 -5.97
C ILE A 272 14.41 18.30 -6.23
N LYS A 273 15.35 17.74 -7.00
CA LYS A 273 15.40 16.33 -7.38
C LYS A 273 16.74 15.70 -7.03
N GLY A 274 16.75 14.39 -6.83
CA GLY A 274 17.95 13.58 -6.62
C GLY A 274 17.60 12.15 -6.19
N HIS A 275 18.61 11.38 -5.78
CA HIS A 275 18.40 9.97 -5.40
C HIS A 275 18.85 9.63 -3.97
N TYR A 276 19.35 10.61 -3.22
CA TYR A 276 19.53 10.49 -1.77
C TYR A 276 19.47 11.86 -1.10
N ALA A 277 18.66 12.01 -0.06
CA ALA A 277 18.54 13.24 0.72
C ALA A 277 18.44 12.95 2.21
N GLU A 278 18.97 13.88 3.01
CA GLU A 278 18.81 13.89 4.47
C GLU A 278 18.37 15.27 4.92
N VAL A 279 17.59 15.27 6.00
CA VAL A 279 17.07 16.46 6.66
C VAL A 279 17.32 16.32 8.15
N PHE A 280 17.86 17.37 8.76
CA PHE A 280 17.94 17.52 10.21
C PHE A 280 17.13 18.75 10.59
N LYS A 281 16.14 18.57 11.48
CA LYS A 281 15.37 19.68 12.07
C LYS A 281 16.03 20.09 13.40
N GLY A 282 15.90 21.37 13.76
CA GLY A 282 16.43 21.93 15.01
C GLY A 282 16.91 23.37 14.86
N GLU A 283 16.85 24.17 15.94
CA GLU A 283 17.15 25.61 15.92
C GLU A 283 18.57 25.94 15.41
N GLU A 284 19.54 25.04 15.58
CA GLU A 284 20.93 25.21 15.15
C GLU A 284 21.31 24.38 13.91
N LYS A 285 20.40 23.55 13.38
CA LYS A 285 20.74 22.50 12.38
C LYS A 285 19.79 22.34 11.21
N ASP A 286 18.81 23.25 11.04
CA ASP A 286 17.86 23.22 9.91
C ASP A 286 18.62 23.20 8.57
N SER A 287 18.83 21.99 8.06
CA SER A 287 19.70 21.70 6.94
C SER A 287 19.14 20.52 6.17
N VAL A 288 19.12 20.71 4.86
CA VAL A 288 18.74 19.70 3.89
C VAL A 288 19.91 19.54 2.95
N PHE A 289 20.28 18.31 2.65
CA PHE A 289 21.11 18.08 1.48
C PHE A 289 20.51 17.00 0.60
N ILE A 290 20.82 17.09 -0.69
CA ILE A 290 20.46 16.12 -1.69
C ILE A 290 21.68 15.80 -2.56
N THR A 291 21.80 14.55 -2.95
CA THR A 291 22.94 13.99 -3.72
C THR A 291 22.45 13.00 -4.76
N LYS A 292 23.39 12.48 -5.57
CA LYS A 292 23.15 11.52 -6.65
C LYS A 292 22.22 12.12 -7.70
N ARG A 293 22.79 12.85 -8.66
CA ARG A 293 22.07 13.70 -9.62
C ARG A 293 21.19 14.75 -8.94
N ALA A 294 21.77 15.48 -7.99
CA ALA A 294 21.08 16.60 -7.36
C ALA A 294 20.77 17.67 -8.41
N LEU A 295 19.52 18.12 -8.47
CA LEU A 295 19.06 19.14 -9.40
C LEU A 295 18.07 20.06 -8.67
N ALA A 296 18.36 21.35 -8.65
CA ALA A 296 17.43 22.39 -8.24
C ALA A 296 16.88 23.10 -9.49
N ILE A 297 15.57 23.27 -9.53
CA ILE A 297 14.84 23.96 -10.59
C ILE A 297 14.06 25.08 -9.93
N THR A 298 14.26 26.32 -10.38
CA THR A 298 13.51 27.48 -9.91
C THR A 298 12.90 28.16 -11.11
N VAL A 299 11.58 28.40 -11.06
CA VAL A 299 10.90 29.19 -12.09
C VAL A 299 11.18 30.67 -11.84
N GLN A 300 11.62 31.38 -12.87
CA GLN A 300 11.90 32.82 -12.83
C GLN A 300 11.28 33.45 -14.08
N GLU A 301 10.33 34.37 -13.89
CA GLU A 301 9.54 34.98 -14.96
C GLU A 301 8.81 33.96 -15.86
N LYS A 302 9.32 33.72 -17.08
CA LYS A 302 8.79 32.79 -18.10
C LYS A 302 9.73 31.62 -18.41
N ASP A 303 10.86 31.53 -17.71
CA ASP A 303 11.90 30.53 -17.94
C ASP A 303 12.23 29.82 -16.61
N SER A 304 13.06 28.78 -16.66
CA SER A 304 13.52 28.06 -15.47
C SER A 304 15.04 28.05 -15.40
N ILE A 305 15.55 28.28 -14.19
CA ILE A 305 16.95 28.08 -13.87
C ILE A 305 17.12 26.65 -13.37
N TYR A 306 18.02 25.91 -14.01
CA TYR A 306 18.41 24.57 -13.63
C TYR A 306 19.81 24.60 -13.04
N MET A 307 19.98 24.08 -11.84
CA MET A 307 21.26 24.01 -11.16
C MET A 307 21.53 22.58 -10.70
N HIS A 308 22.65 22.02 -11.14
CA HIS A 308 23.08 20.66 -10.83
C HIS A 308 24.44 20.66 -10.15
N ALA A 309 24.65 19.73 -9.22
CA ALA A 309 25.94 19.46 -8.59
C ALA A 309 25.94 18.04 -8.01
N ASP A 310 27.10 17.58 -7.51
CA ASP A 310 27.19 16.28 -6.83
C ASP A 310 26.33 16.24 -5.54
N LYS A 311 26.28 17.38 -4.84
CA LYS A 311 25.54 17.66 -3.61
C LYS A 311 24.99 19.08 -3.64
N ILE A 312 23.70 19.23 -3.40
CA ILE A 312 23.07 20.54 -3.14
C ILE A 312 22.63 20.56 -1.69
N MET A 313 23.04 21.60 -0.96
CA MET A 313 22.68 21.83 0.42
C MET A 313 21.86 23.12 0.53
N VAL A 314 20.76 23.07 1.28
CA VAL A 314 19.89 24.20 1.56
C VAL A 314 19.82 24.37 3.07
N THR A 315 20.11 25.58 3.54
CA THR A 315 20.11 25.93 4.97
C THR A 315 19.42 27.26 5.19
N GLY A 316 18.88 27.46 6.40
CA GLY A 316 18.27 28.73 6.80
C GLY A 316 16.75 28.76 6.64
N LYS A 317 16.14 29.73 7.34
CA LYS A 317 14.68 29.89 7.42
C LYS A 317 14.06 30.22 6.04
N PRO A 318 12.74 30.00 5.86
CA PRO A 318 12.01 30.56 4.71
C PRO A 318 12.38 32.03 4.46
N GLU A 319 12.49 32.41 3.18
CA GLU A 319 12.91 33.75 2.70
C GLU A 319 14.36 34.17 3.01
N ASN A 320 15.10 33.40 3.81
CA ASN A 320 16.51 33.63 4.14
C ASN A 320 17.37 32.40 3.82
N ARG A 321 16.97 31.62 2.81
CA ARG A 321 17.66 30.38 2.45
C ARG A 321 19.00 30.66 1.79
N ILE A 322 19.98 29.84 2.15
CA ILE A 322 21.28 29.78 1.50
C ILE A 322 21.38 28.42 0.80
N ILE A 323 21.63 28.46 -0.50
CA ILE A 323 21.83 27.28 -1.34
C ILE A 323 23.32 27.15 -1.63
N ARG A 324 23.86 25.96 -1.44
CA ARG A 324 25.25 25.63 -1.72
C ARG A 324 25.34 24.37 -2.55
N ALA A 325 25.90 24.48 -3.74
CA ALA A 325 26.09 23.37 -4.68
C ALA A 325 27.57 23.00 -4.70
N TYR A 326 27.89 21.76 -4.31
CA TYR A 326 29.23 21.19 -4.15
C TYR A 326 29.25 19.77 -4.71
N TYR A 327 30.24 19.28 -5.43
CA TYR A 327 31.15 20.00 -6.31
C TYR A 327 30.56 19.92 -7.74
N ASN A 328 31.36 20.28 -8.73
CA ASN A 328 31.00 20.12 -10.14
C ASN A 328 29.71 20.87 -10.51
N ALA A 329 29.54 22.05 -9.92
CA ALA A 329 28.32 22.83 -10.04
C ALA A 329 28.13 23.36 -11.47
N ARG A 330 26.93 23.12 -12.02
CA ARG A 330 26.51 23.55 -13.34
C ARG A 330 25.20 24.32 -13.25
N ILE A 331 25.04 25.34 -14.07
CA ILE A 331 23.80 26.10 -14.20
C ILE A 331 23.40 26.19 -15.68
N TYR A 332 22.10 26.13 -15.94
CA TYR A 332 21.51 26.27 -17.27
C TYR A 332 20.20 27.04 -17.21
N LYS A 333 20.05 27.95 -18.17
CA LYS A 333 18.88 28.76 -18.53
C LYS A 333 18.98 28.98 -20.05
N SER A 334 17.89 29.29 -20.73
CA SER A 334 17.86 29.39 -22.20
C SER A 334 18.90 30.36 -22.81
N ASP A 335 19.29 31.40 -22.09
CA ASP A 335 20.23 32.45 -22.50
C ASP A 335 21.55 32.45 -21.71
N LEU A 336 21.70 31.55 -20.73
CA LEU A 336 22.79 31.55 -19.77
C LEU A 336 23.15 30.14 -19.32
N SER A 337 24.42 29.77 -19.39
CA SER A 337 24.91 28.57 -18.75
C SER A 337 26.24 28.82 -18.04
N GLY A 338 26.63 27.92 -17.14
CA GLY A 338 27.90 28.08 -16.45
C GLY A 338 28.37 26.81 -15.75
N LYS A 339 29.67 26.75 -15.51
CA LYS A 339 30.33 25.69 -14.75
C LYS A 339 31.26 26.31 -13.70
N ALA A 340 31.22 25.75 -12.51
CA ALA A 340 32.13 26.05 -11.42
C ALA A 340 32.42 24.78 -10.63
N ASP A 341 33.39 24.84 -9.73
CA ASP A 341 33.52 23.82 -8.70
C ASP A 341 32.31 23.91 -7.76
N SER A 342 31.99 25.12 -7.31
CA SER A 342 30.96 25.36 -6.31
C SER A 342 30.10 26.59 -6.67
N ILE A 343 28.82 26.54 -6.33
CA ILE A 343 27.92 27.69 -6.38
C ILE A 343 27.38 27.97 -4.98
N HIS A 344 27.46 29.23 -4.55
CA HIS A 344 26.86 29.71 -3.30
C HIS A 344 25.84 30.79 -3.62
N SER A 345 24.57 30.57 -3.29
CA SER A 345 23.49 31.52 -3.53
C SER A 345 22.78 31.90 -2.24
N ASN A 346 22.57 33.20 -2.04
CA ASN A 346 21.84 33.76 -0.91
C ASN A 346 20.58 34.46 -1.41
N GLN A 347 19.42 33.88 -1.08
CA GLN A 347 18.12 34.37 -1.55
C GLN A 347 17.82 35.79 -1.06
N LYS A 348 18.17 36.09 0.20
CA LYS A 348 17.88 37.40 0.81
C LYS A 348 18.62 38.55 0.13
N THR A 349 19.88 38.32 -0.21
CA THR A 349 20.72 39.36 -0.83
C THR A 349 20.71 39.30 -2.35
N GLY A 350 20.09 38.27 -2.95
CA GLY A 350 20.12 38.00 -4.38
C GLY A 350 21.52 37.70 -4.93
N LEU A 351 22.48 37.35 -4.07
CA LEU A 351 23.88 37.13 -4.48
C LEU A 351 24.12 35.66 -4.80
N THR A 352 24.56 35.37 -6.01
CA THR A 352 25.01 34.05 -6.45
C THR A 352 26.48 34.10 -6.86
N GLN A 353 27.30 33.23 -6.29
CA GLN A 353 28.75 33.22 -6.45
C GLN A 353 29.19 31.90 -7.07
N LEU A 354 29.84 31.96 -8.22
CA LEU A 354 30.51 30.83 -8.87
C LEU A 354 31.98 30.87 -8.44
N ILE A 355 32.41 29.82 -7.75
CA ILE A 355 33.70 29.76 -7.06
C ILE A 355 34.41 28.48 -7.46
N ASN A 356 35.72 28.56 -7.71
CA ASN A 356 36.56 27.40 -7.91
C ASN A 356 37.61 27.25 -6.80
N ILE A 357 37.94 26.00 -6.48
CA ILE A 357 39.01 25.68 -5.54
C ILE A 357 40.36 25.96 -6.22
N ASN A 358 41.09 26.93 -5.69
CA ASN A 358 42.42 27.31 -6.17
C ASN A 358 43.55 26.40 -5.64
N GLN A 359 43.24 25.50 -4.70
CA GLN A 359 44.20 24.57 -4.10
C GLN A 359 44.21 23.24 -4.86
N LEU A 360 45.26 23.05 -5.64
CA LEU A 360 45.65 21.75 -6.15
C LEU A 360 46.27 20.98 -4.98
N ASN A 361 45.81 19.75 -4.71
CA ASN A 361 46.54 18.88 -3.81
C ASN A 361 47.98 18.82 -4.29
N SER A 362 48.93 19.16 -3.42
CA SER A 362 50.35 19.37 -3.70
C SER A 362 51.11 18.16 -4.28
N GLY A 363 50.41 17.04 -4.53
CA GLY A 363 50.91 15.84 -5.20
C GLY A 363 50.53 15.71 -6.68
N ASP A 364 49.53 16.43 -7.21
CA ASP A 364 49.13 16.31 -8.61
C ASP A 364 49.75 17.41 -9.48
N ARG A 365 50.89 17.07 -10.11
CA ARG A 365 51.63 17.96 -11.02
C ARG A 365 50.87 18.27 -12.32
N PHE A 366 49.71 17.65 -12.56
CA PHE A 366 48.87 17.83 -13.75
C PHE A 366 47.53 18.50 -13.45
N SER A 367 47.25 18.87 -12.20
CA SER A 367 46.03 19.59 -11.86
C SER A 367 46.04 21.00 -12.46
N VAL A 368 45.08 21.31 -13.32
CA VAL A 368 44.90 22.64 -13.93
C VAL A 368 44.03 23.50 -13.01
N LYS A 369 44.48 24.71 -12.65
CA LYS A 369 43.64 25.71 -11.95
C LYS A 369 42.40 25.98 -12.80
N ARG A 370 41.26 25.40 -12.45
CA ARG A 370 40.01 25.63 -13.18
C ARG A 370 39.45 26.99 -12.76
N LYS A 371 38.98 27.79 -13.71
CA LYS A 371 38.24 29.03 -13.45
C LYS A 371 36.73 28.80 -13.58
N PRO A 372 35.89 29.49 -12.79
CA PRO A 372 34.47 29.56 -13.09
C PRO A 372 34.29 30.13 -14.50
N ILE A 373 33.30 29.59 -15.20
CA ILE A 373 32.99 29.94 -16.58
C ILE A 373 31.48 30.12 -16.71
N LEU A 374 31.11 31.12 -17.49
CA LEU A 374 29.72 31.48 -17.76
C LEU A 374 29.60 31.82 -19.24
N TRP A 375 28.66 31.19 -19.92
CA TRP A 375 28.33 31.48 -21.32
C TRP A 375 27.00 32.22 -21.36
N ASN A 376 27.00 33.40 -21.96
CA ASN A 376 25.78 34.12 -22.30
C ASN A 376 25.72 34.23 -23.83
N LEU A 377 24.76 33.51 -24.41
CA LEU A 377 24.74 33.29 -25.87
C LEU A 377 26.14 32.84 -26.34
N GLU A 378 26.68 33.45 -27.39
CA GLU A 378 27.99 33.10 -27.97
C GLU A 378 29.20 33.62 -27.19
N ASN A 379 28.99 34.34 -26.09
CA ASN A 379 30.06 34.96 -25.31
C ASN A 379 30.42 34.10 -24.10
N GLN A 380 31.67 33.66 -24.05
CA GLN A 380 32.25 32.98 -22.91
C GLN A 380 32.93 33.99 -21.98
N MET A 381 32.59 33.96 -20.69
CA MET A 381 33.16 34.79 -19.65
C MET A 381 33.85 33.93 -18.59
N THR A 382 35.09 34.29 -18.23
CA THR A 382 35.86 33.61 -17.16
C THR A 382 36.54 34.62 -16.26
N GLY A 383 36.86 34.21 -15.04
CA GLY A 383 37.65 34.97 -14.06
C GLY A 383 37.99 34.11 -12.85
N ASP A 384 38.59 34.67 -11.82
CA ASP A 384 38.90 33.89 -10.62
C ASP A 384 37.63 33.62 -9.78
N THR A 385 36.71 34.59 -9.73
CA THR A 385 35.37 34.46 -9.11
C THR A 385 34.35 35.22 -9.94
N ILE A 386 33.15 34.66 -10.10
CA ILE A 386 32.02 35.33 -10.79
C ILE A 386 30.87 35.51 -9.80
N HIS A 387 30.34 36.72 -9.69
CA HIS A 387 29.11 37.01 -8.94
C HIS A 387 28.00 37.43 -9.90
N LEU A 388 26.81 36.88 -9.67
CA LEU A 388 25.54 37.33 -10.22
C LEU A 388 24.75 37.97 -9.08
N ILE A 389 24.27 39.18 -9.31
CA ILE A 389 23.46 39.93 -8.35
C ILE A 389 22.07 40.08 -8.96
N SER A 390 21.08 39.53 -8.27
CA SER A 390 19.67 39.64 -8.64
C SER A 390 18.94 40.54 -7.64
N ASN A 391 17.88 41.21 -8.11
CA ASN A 391 16.96 41.92 -7.24
C ASN A 391 16.01 40.91 -6.59
N PRO A 392 15.95 40.77 -5.25
CA PRO A 392 15.10 39.78 -4.60
C PRO A 392 13.59 40.02 -4.75
N GLU A 393 13.17 41.25 -5.09
CA GLU A 393 11.77 41.62 -5.25
C GLU A 393 11.27 41.38 -6.68
N SER A 394 12.04 41.84 -7.69
CA SER A 394 11.67 41.65 -9.10
C SER A 394 12.16 40.34 -9.69
N GLU A 395 13.02 39.63 -8.97
CA GLU A 395 13.75 38.44 -9.40
C GLU A 395 14.63 38.64 -10.64
N LYS A 396 14.81 39.87 -11.15
CA LYS A 396 15.67 40.14 -12.31
C LYS A 396 17.15 40.16 -11.95
N ILE A 397 18.03 39.79 -12.89
CA ILE A 397 19.47 39.99 -12.74
C ILE A 397 19.76 41.48 -12.90
N ASP A 398 20.45 42.07 -11.94
CA ASP A 398 20.91 43.46 -11.99
C ASP A 398 22.31 43.54 -12.61
N SER A 399 23.24 42.74 -12.08
CA SER A 399 24.64 42.83 -12.47
C SER A 399 25.41 41.52 -12.42
N LEU A 400 26.39 41.41 -13.31
CA LEU A 400 27.41 40.37 -13.37
C LEU A 400 28.76 40.98 -13.02
N LEU A 401 29.43 40.46 -12.01
CA LEU A 401 30.77 40.92 -11.61
C LEU A 401 31.77 39.78 -11.77
N VAL A 402 32.85 40.02 -12.50
CA VAL A 402 33.95 39.06 -12.61
C VAL A 402 35.18 39.67 -11.98
N PHE A 403 35.75 38.96 -11.01
CA PHE A 403 36.89 39.40 -10.22
C PHE A 403 38.16 38.69 -10.68
N GLU A 404 39.17 39.49 -10.99
CA GLU A 404 40.53 39.09 -11.37
C GLU A 404 40.57 38.25 -12.66
N ASN A 405 41.51 38.59 -13.55
CA ASN A 405 41.72 37.89 -14.82
C ASN A 405 40.44 37.71 -15.64
N ALA A 406 39.60 38.75 -15.68
CA ALA A 406 38.33 38.73 -16.39
C ALA A 406 38.57 38.64 -17.89
N PHE A 407 37.96 37.64 -18.52
CA PHE A 407 38.15 37.34 -19.92
C PHE A 407 36.80 37.12 -20.61
N ILE A 408 36.60 37.77 -21.75
CA ILE A 408 35.48 37.53 -22.66
C ILE A 408 36.04 36.96 -23.96
N ILE A 409 35.49 35.84 -24.42
CA ILE A 409 35.85 35.21 -25.70
C ILE A 409 34.57 34.92 -26.47
N SER A 410 34.52 35.29 -27.74
CA SER A 410 33.49 34.85 -28.67
C SER A 410 34.14 34.38 -29.98
N GLN A 411 33.61 33.31 -30.56
CA GLN A 411 34.08 32.81 -31.84
C GLN A 411 33.57 33.72 -32.96
N ASP A 412 34.44 34.02 -33.93
CA ASP A 412 34.06 34.80 -35.11
C ASP A 412 33.00 34.06 -35.94
N THR A 413 32.05 34.79 -36.50
CA THR A 413 30.89 34.21 -37.19
C THR A 413 31.23 33.60 -38.56
N VAL A 414 32.35 33.99 -39.17
CA VAL A 414 32.76 33.55 -40.51
C VAL A 414 34.04 32.71 -40.45
N SER A 415 34.97 33.04 -39.55
CA SER A 415 36.20 32.30 -39.33
C SER A 415 35.98 31.15 -38.35
N LYS A 416 36.29 29.93 -38.77
CA LYS A 416 36.23 28.74 -37.90
C LYS A 416 37.30 28.73 -36.81
N THR A 417 38.35 29.53 -36.95
CA THR A 417 39.51 29.56 -36.04
C THR A 417 39.75 30.92 -35.39
N GLY A 418 39.00 31.95 -35.80
CA GLY A 418 39.10 33.31 -35.27
C GLY A 418 38.30 33.49 -33.98
N TYR A 419 38.88 34.20 -33.03
CA TYR A 419 38.25 34.52 -31.75
C TYR A 419 38.41 35.99 -31.42
N ASN A 420 37.28 36.64 -31.16
CA ASN A 420 37.22 37.95 -30.54
C ASN A 420 37.48 37.79 -29.03
N GLN A 421 38.37 38.61 -28.48
CA GLN A 421 38.93 38.42 -27.15
C GLN A 421 39.05 39.74 -26.44
N ILE A 422 38.66 39.78 -25.17
CA ILE A 422 38.81 40.95 -24.31
C ILE A 422 39.28 40.47 -22.94
N TYR A 423 40.32 41.09 -22.45
CA TYR A 423 40.91 40.80 -21.15
C TYR A 423 40.98 42.08 -20.30
N GLY A 424 40.82 41.94 -18.99
CA GLY A 424 41.17 42.97 -18.01
C GLY A 424 41.15 42.42 -16.59
N MET A 425 41.42 43.27 -15.59
CA MET A 425 41.42 42.80 -14.20
C MET A 425 40.02 42.58 -13.64
N HIS A 426 39.06 43.42 -14.00
CA HIS A 426 37.68 43.31 -13.53
C HIS A 426 36.69 43.53 -14.66
N LEU A 427 35.55 42.82 -14.61
CA LEU A 427 34.42 43.03 -15.50
C LEU A 427 33.17 43.34 -14.69
N LYS A 428 32.40 44.33 -15.15
CA LYS A 428 31.05 44.62 -14.66
C LYS A 428 30.08 44.59 -15.84
N GLY A 429 29.17 43.63 -15.83
CA GLY A 429 28.02 43.53 -16.74
C GLY A 429 26.78 44.12 -16.09
N LEU A 430 25.99 44.87 -16.86
CA LEU A 430 24.69 45.42 -16.47
C LEU A 430 23.60 44.87 -17.38
N PHE A 431 22.49 44.46 -16.77
CA PHE A 431 21.33 43.93 -17.47
C PHE A 431 20.24 44.99 -17.61
N ASN A 432 19.42 44.89 -18.67
CA ASN A 432 18.29 45.76 -18.89
C ASN A 432 17.00 45.20 -18.25
N GLU A 433 15.89 45.93 -18.41
CA GLU A 433 14.57 45.54 -17.91
C GLU A 433 14.01 44.23 -18.50
N GLU A 434 14.56 43.76 -19.63
CA GLU A 434 14.22 42.48 -20.26
C GLU A 434 15.14 41.35 -19.80
N ASN A 435 15.96 41.59 -18.77
CA ASN A 435 16.93 40.66 -18.20
C ASN A 435 18.01 40.23 -19.22
N LYS A 436 18.30 41.09 -20.22
CA LYS A 436 19.37 40.89 -21.21
C LYS A 436 20.59 41.73 -20.87
N LEU A 437 21.78 41.21 -21.11
CA LEU A 437 23.04 41.94 -20.92
C LEU A 437 23.10 43.14 -21.87
N ARG A 438 23.19 44.36 -21.32
CA ARG A 438 23.17 45.63 -22.08
C ARG A 438 24.51 46.32 -22.13
N GLN A 439 25.27 46.29 -21.03
CA GLN A 439 26.57 46.95 -20.96
C GLN A 439 27.59 46.07 -20.29
N VAL A 440 28.82 46.07 -20.79
CA VAL A 440 29.95 45.42 -20.16
C VAL A 440 31.14 46.37 -20.08
N ASP A 441 31.59 46.63 -18.86
CA ASP A 441 32.78 47.44 -18.58
C ASP A 441 33.92 46.54 -18.10
N ILE A 442 35.02 46.53 -18.84
CA ILE A 442 36.28 45.88 -18.48
C ILE A 442 37.28 46.93 -18.03
N THR A 443 37.81 46.80 -16.81
CA THR A 443 38.66 47.84 -16.20
C THR A 443 40.01 47.32 -15.75
N LYS A 444 40.99 48.24 -15.77
CA LYS A 444 42.42 48.06 -15.47
C LYS A 444 43.14 47.14 -16.46
N ASN A 445 44.09 47.73 -17.21
CA ASN A 445 44.95 47.05 -18.17
C ASN A 445 44.14 46.21 -19.17
N ALA A 446 43.14 46.83 -19.79
CA ALA A 446 42.29 46.16 -20.75
C ALA A 446 43.07 45.89 -22.04
N GLU A 447 43.01 44.66 -22.53
CA GLU A 447 43.57 44.25 -23.82
C GLU A 447 42.45 43.64 -24.67
N SER A 448 42.51 43.83 -25.98
CA SER A 448 41.51 43.28 -26.90
C SER A 448 42.10 42.87 -28.23
N ILE A 449 41.49 41.85 -28.83
CA ILE A 449 41.72 41.37 -30.19
C ILE A 449 40.35 41.19 -30.85
N PHE A 450 40.12 41.86 -31.98
CA PHE A 450 38.89 41.73 -32.77
C PHE A 450 39.21 41.46 -34.24
N TYR A 451 38.46 40.55 -34.85
CA TYR A 451 38.49 40.30 -36.29
C TYR A 451 37.58 41.34 -36.98
N ALA A 452 38.17 42.39 -37.54
CA ALA A 452 37.45 43.50 -38.14
C ALA A 452 37.00 43.16 -39.57
N ARG A 453 35.71 43.33 -39.86
CA ARG A 453 35.09 43.03 -41.17
C ARG A 453 34.46 44.27 -41.79
N ASN A 454 34.37 44.30 -43.13
CA ASN A 454 33.66 45.35 -43.87
C ASN A 454 32.15 45.04 -43.96
N ASP A 455 31.39 45.94 -44.60
CA ASP A 455 29.95 45.80 -44.81
C ASP A 455 29.58 44.53 -45.60
N GLN A 456 30.51 44.00 -46.40
CA GLN A 456 30.37 42.75 -47.16
C GLN A 456 30.78 41.50 -46.36
N GLN A 457 31.07 41.65 -45.06
CA GLN A 457 31.57 40.59 -44.16
C GLN A 457 32.95 40.03 -44.53
N GLU A 458 33.72 40.74 -45.37
CA GLU A 458 35.10 40.36 -45.70
C GLU A 458 36.05 40.82 -44.57
N LEU A 459 37.05 39.99 -44.23
CA LEU A 459 38.02 40.31 -43.20
C LEU A 459 38.97 41.43 -43.68
N ILE A 460 38.94 42.57 -42.99
CA ILE A 460 39.84 43.71 -43.25
C ILE A 460 41.17 43.49 -42.52
N GLY A 461 41.13 42.92 -41.31
CA GLY A 461 42.31 42.66 -40.50
C GLY A 461 41.95 42.32 -39.04
N ILE A 462 42.98 42.20 -38.22
CA ILE A 462 42.86 41.98 -36.78
C ILE A 462 43.21 43.30 -36.06
N ASP A 463 42.22 43.87 -35.35
CA ASP A 463 42.39 45.02 -34.45
C ASP A 463 42.88 44.51 -33.10
N LYS A 464 44.11 44.87 -32.73
CA LYS A 464 44.72 44.54 -31.44
C LYS A 464 44.99 45.82 -30.69
N ALA A 465 44.51 45.93 -29.46
CA ALA A 465 44.62 47.15 -28.69
C ALA A 465 44.77 46.94 -27.19
N LYS A 466 45.38 47.94 -26.54
CA LYS A 466 45.52 48.09 -25.10
C LYS A 466 44.94 49.42 -24.65
N SER A 467 44.27 49.42 -23.51
CA SER A 467 43.71 50.63 -22.89
C SER A 467 43.59 50.47 -21.38
N GLY A 468 43.33 51.57 -20.66
CA GLY A 468 43.03 51.52 -19.24
C GLY A 468 41.71 50.80 -18.94
N SER A 469 40.72 50.98 -19.82
CA SER A 469 39.42 50.28 -19.75
C SER A 469 38.75 50.18 -21.13
N ILE A 470 37.81 49.26 -21.24
CA ILE A 470 36.94 49.04 -22.41
C ILE A 470 35.49 49.04 -21.91
N SER A 471 34.60 49.72 -22.64
CA SER A 471 33.16 49.67 -22.41
C SER A 471 32.47 49.20 -23.70
N ILE A 472 31.50 48.31 -23.55
CA ILE A 472 30.78 47.69 -24.66
C ILE A 472 29.28 47.82 -24.39
N LEU A 473 28.55 48.33 -25.36
CA LEU A 473 27.09 48.33 -25.36
C LEU A 473 26.58 47.27 -26.33
N PHE A 474 25.60 46.49 -25.86
CA PHE A 474 24.97 45.43 -26.62
C PHE A 474 23.53 45.78 -26.95
N ASP A 475 23.11 45.52 -28.19
CA ASP A 475 21.71 45.54 -28.60
C ASP A 475 21.33 44.19 -29.23
N GLU A 476 20.28 43.57 -28.70
CA GLU A 476 19.83 42.21 -29.08
C GLU A 476 20.96 41.14 -29.14
N GLY A 477 22.01 41.29 -28.33
CA GLY A 477 23.17 40.38 -28.29
C GLY A 477 24.30 40.70 -29.27
N ALA A 478 24.12 41.68 -30.15
CA ALA A 478 25.15 42.24 -31.02
C ALA A 478 25.84 43.45 -30.36
N ILE A 479 27.09 43.72 -30.72
CA ILE A 479 27.81 44.91 -30.25
C ILE A 479 27.27 46.14 -30.98
N GLU A 480 26.66 47.06 -30.24
CA GLU A 480 26.17 48.36 -30.72
C GLU A 480 27.29 49.41 -30.67
N GLU A 481 28.01 49.47 -29.54
CA GLU A 481 29.12 50.40 -29.33
C GLU A 481 30.28 49.69 -28.64
N TYR A 482 31.50 50.00 -29.08
CA TYR A 482 32.73 49.52 -28.47
C TYR A 482 33.69 50.71 -28.28
N THR A 483 33.95 51.05 -27.01
CA THR A 483 34.69 52.26 -26.63
C THR A 483 35.90 51.93 -25.77
N ARG A 484 37.08 52.35 -26.24
CA ARG A 484 38.38 52.22 -25.55
C ARG A 484 38.69 53.53 -24.80
N LEU A 485 39.03 53.44 -23.51
CA LEU A 485 39.27 54.61 -22.66
C LEU A 485 40.66 54.56 -22.00
N ASN A 486 41.29 55.73 -21.87
CA ASN A 486 42.57 55.99 -21.22
C ASN A 486 43.78 55.27 -21.86
N GLN A 487 44.73 56.05 -22.42
CA GLN A 487 45.98 55.53 -23.00
C GLN A 487 45.74 54.42 -24.02
N VAL A 488 44.99 54.73 -25.07
CA VAL A 488 44.64 53.78 -26.14
C VAL A 488 45.83 53.61 -27.08
N ASP A 489 46.36 52.40 -27.13
CA ASP A 489 47.36 51.96 -28.12
C ASP A 489 46.74 50.81 -28.92
N GLY A 490 46.44 51.04 -30.20
CA GLY A 490 45.70 50.12 -31.03
C GLY A 490 46.24 50.08 -32.46
N SER A 491 46.22 48.89 -33.06
CA SER A 491 46.74 48.64 -34.41
C SER A 491 45.83 47.67 -35.15
N LEU A 492 45.56 47.94 -36.43
CA LEU A 492 44.80 47.09 -37.32
C LEU A 492 45.71 46.62 -38.45
N HIS A 493 45.99 45.31 -38.49
CA HIS A 493 46.88 44.69 -39.48
C HIS A 493 46.19 43.51 -40.18
N PRO A 494 46.51 43.21 -41.45
CA PRO A 494 46.05 42.01 -42.13
C PRO A 494 46.36 40.73 -41.32
N GLU A 495 45.47 39.73 -41.35
CA GLU A 495 45.65 38.47 -40.61
C GLU A 495 46.98 37.77 -40.94
N SER A 496 47.46 37.88 -42.18
CA SER A 496 48.73 37.29 -42.64
C SER A 496 49.98 37.83 -41.95
N GLU A 497 49.89 39.00 -41.30
CA GLU A 497 51.00 39.61 -40.56
C GLU A 497 51.12 39.09 -39.13
N TYR A 498 50.14 38.30 -38.66
CA TYR A 498 50.15 37.70 -37.34
C TYR A 498 50.51 36.21 -37.40
N GLU A 499 51.52 35.83 -36.61
CA GLU A 499 51.73 34.43 -36.25
C GLU A 499 50.55 33.91 -35.42
N GLU A 500 50.20 32.62 -35.54
CA GLU A 500 49.04 32.02 -34.87
C GLU A 500 49.00 32.28 -33.35
N ARG A 501 50.18 32.29 -32.69
CA ARG A 501 50.29 32.57 -31.25
C ARG A 501 49.93 34.01 -30.88
N ASP A 502 50.14 34.96 -31.80
CA ASP A 502 49.99 36.39 -31.56
C ASP A 502 48.56 36.87 -31.82
N LYS A 503 47.75 36.00 -32.44
CA LYS A 503 46.28 36.09 -32.59
C LYS A 503 45.52 35.82 -31.28
N LEU A 504 46.20 35.34 -30.23
CA LEU A 504 45.60 35.02 -28.94
C LEU A 504 46.20 35.90 -27.82
N LEU A 505 45.34 36.39 -26.93
CA LEU A 505 45.77 37.10 -25.72
C LEU A 505 46.31 36.11 -24.68
N ARG A 506 47.23 36.57 -23.84
CA ARG A 506 47.79 35.74 -22.76
C ARG A 506 46.67 35.32 -21.80
N GLY A 507 46.56 34.02 -21.54
CA GLY A 507 45.52 33.47 -20.67
C GLY A 507 44.23 33.10 -21.40
N PHE A 508 44.23 33.15 -22.74
CA PHE A 508 43.17 32.59 -23.58
C PHE A 508 42.88 31.13 -23.21
N ASP A 509 41.60 30.83 -22.99
CA ASP A 509 41.09 29.51 -22.62
C ASP A 509 39.68 29.36 -23.19
N TRP A 510 39.55 28.87 -24.43
CA TRP A 510 38.26 28.62 -25.05
C TRP A 510 37.73 27.23 -24.68
N ARG A 511 36.51 27.18 -24.11
CA ARG A 511 35.88 25.97 -23.58
C ARG A 511 34.49 25.75 -24.20
N GLY A 512 34.31 26.10 -25.48
CA GLY A 512 33.03 25.98 -26.19
C GLY A 512 32.43 24.56 -26.18
N GLU A 513 33.28 23.52 -26.22
CA GLU A 513 32.85 22.11 -26.16
C GLU A 513 32.25 21.70 -24.80
N GLU A 514 32.48 22.49 -23.74
CA GLU A 514 31.91 22.27 -22.41
C GLU A 514 30.59 23.01 -22.18
N ARG A 515 30.15 23.83 -23.14
CA ARG A 515 28.93 24.63 -23.03
C ARG A 515 27.71 23.73 -22.85
N ILE A 516 26.85 24.12 -21.92
CA ILE A 516 25.62 23.40 -21.57
C ILE A 516 24.50 24.01 -22.41
N ASN A 517 23.95 23.24 -23.36
CA ASN A 517 22.93 23.72 -24.30
C ASN A 517 21.54 23.14 -24.00
N SER A 518 21.43 22.28 -22.99
CA SER A 518 20.22 21.58 -22.61
C SER A 518 20.26 21.18 -21.14
N VAL A 519 19.11 20.77 -20.60
CA VAL A 519 19.04 20.23 -19.23
C VAL A 519 19.79 18.90 -19.13
N GLU A 520 19.80 18.11 -20.20
CA GLU A 520 20.51 16.84 -20.29
C GLU A 520 22.02 17.01 -20.17
N ASP A 521 22.57 18.09 -20.74
CA ASP A 521 24.00 18.41 -20.68
C ASP A 521 24.51 18.66 -19.26
N LEU A 522 23.63 18.99 -18.30
CA LEU A 522 23.98 19.14 -16.89
C LEU A 522 24.57 17.85 -16.29
N PHE A 523 24.19 16.69 -16.84
CA PHE A 523 24.57 15.37 -16.32
C PHE A 523 25.60 14.65 -17.21
N LYS A 524 26.10 15.30 -18.28
CA LYS A 524 26.97 14.66 -19.28
C LYS A 524 28.26 14.10 -18.69
N ASP A 525 28.80 14.77 -17.67
CA ASP A 525 30.05 14.37 -17.00
C ASP A 525 29.80 13.53 -15.72
N ASP A 526 28.54 13.20 -15.40
CA ASP A 526 28.22 12.45 -14.19
C ASP A 526 28.58 10.97 -14.31
N PRO A 527 28.99 10.32 -13.21
CA PRO A 527 29.15 8.88 -13.21
C PRO A 527 27.81 8.17 -13.51
N PRO A 528 27.85 6.92 -14.01
CA PRO A 528 26.66 6.10 -14.16
C PRO A 528 25.84 6.05 -12.86
N LEU A 529 24.53 6.26 -12.98
CA LEU A 529 23.63 6.24 -11.83
C LEU A 529 23.21 4.81 -11.51
N GLU A 530 23.70 4.28 -10.38
CA GLU A 530 23.23 3.03 -9.81
C GLU A 530 22.34 3.31 -8.60
N LEU A 531 21.07 2.90 -8.70
CA LEU A 531 20.12 3.06 -7.61
C LEU A 531 20.21 1.88 -6.64
N PRO A 532 20.30 2.14 -5.32
CA PRO A 532 20.20 1.09 -4.34
C PRO A 532 18.86 0.37 -4.46
N ILE A 533 18.89 -0.96 -4.37
CA ILE A 533 17.68 -1.75 -4.17
C ILE A 533 17.15 -1.42 -2.78
N ILE A 534 15.96 -0.82 -2.74
CA ILE A 534 15.27 -0.51 -1.48
C ILE A 534 14.92 -1.84 -0.82
N LYS A 535 15.61 -2.15 0.28
CA LYS A 535 15.28 -3.25 1.18
C LYS A 535 14.33 -2.73 2.25
N GLY A 536 13.37 -3.53 2.65
CA GLY A 536 12.36 -3.16 3.63
C GLY A 536 11.35 -4.27 3.82
N LEU A 537 10.08 -3.90 4.03
CA LEU A 537 9.00 -4.86 4.21
C LEU A 537 8.79 -5.74 2.98
N GLU A 538 8.69 -7.04 3.22
CA GLU A 538 8.24 -8.00 2.21
C GLU A 538 6.83 -7.65 1.73
N ASP A 539 6.45 -8.15 0.56
CA ASP A 539 5.07 -8.03 0.10
C ASP A 539 4.15 -8.75 1.08
N TYR A 540 2.98 -8.17 1.32
CA TYR A 540 1.95 -8.85 2.08
C TYR A 540 1.59 -10.15 1.37
N VAL A 541 1.74 -11.26 2.06
CA VAL A 541 1.24 -12.56 1.62
C VAL A 541 -0.15 -12.71 2.23
N PRO A 542 -1.23 -12.61 1.43
CA PRO A 542 -2.55 -12.94 1.91
C PRO A 542 -2.53 -14.39 2.39
N THR A 543 -2.92 -14.62 3.63
CA THR A 543 -3.21 -15.99 4.07
C THR A 543 -4.43 -16.44 3.27
N ASP A 544 -4.24 -17.41 2.37
CA ASP A 544 -5.25 -17.92 1.42
C ASP A 544 -6.57 -18.33 2.10
N ASP A 545 -6.53 -18.58 3.41
CA ASP A 545 -7.70 -18.75 4.25
C ASP A 545 -7.53 -18.01 5.59
N PHE A 546 -8.16 -16.85 5.74
CA PHE A 546 -8.26 -16.16 7.04
C PHE A 546 -8.84 -17.09 8.14
N PHE A 547 -9.69 -18.03 7.71
CA PHE A 547 -10.16 -19.17 8.47
C PHE A 547 -9.57 -20.44 7.84
N GLY A 548 -8.35 -20.87 8.19
CA GLY A 548 -7.71 -22.04 7.58
C GLY A 548 -8.63 -23.27 7.49
N GLU A 549 -8.41 -24.17 6.52
CA GLU A 549 -9.24 -25.38 6.30
C GLU A 549 -9.59 -26.16 7.60
N ASP A 550 -8.64 -26.29 8.54
CA ASP A 550 -8.85 -26.91 9.86
C ASP A 550 -9.91 -26.17 10.72
N LEU A 551 -9.90 -24.85 10.69
CA LEU A 551 -10.87 -24.02 11.40
C LEU A 551 -12.24 -24.08 10.72
N LEU A 552 -12.28 -24.06 9.38
CA LEU A 552 -13.52 -24.26 8.62
C LEU A 552 -14.09 -25.67 8.85
N GLU A 553 -13.27 -26.72 8.86
CA GLU A 553 -13.69 -28.09 9.17
C GLU A 553 -14.20 -28.22 10.61
N ARG A 554 -13.58 -27.50 11.57
CA ARG A 554 -14.04 -27.46 12.97
C ARG A 554 -15.31 -26.62 13.16
N ILE A 555 -15.47 -25.53 12.42
CA ILE A 555 -16.71 -24.74 12.35
C ILE A 555 -17.81 -25.61 11.72
N GLU A 556 -17.56 -26.22 10.57
CA GLU A 556 -18.48 -27.15 9.91
C GLU A 556 -18.81 -28.33 10.82
N THR A 557 -17.86 -28.89 11.58
CA THR A 557 -18.14 -29.96 12.54
C THR A 557 -19.05 -29.45 13.66
N SER A 558 -18.81 -28.24 14.18
CA SER A 558 -19.65 -27.61 15.21
C SER A 558 -21.05 -27.28 14.71
N GLU A 559 -21.16 -26.72 13.51
CA GLU A 559 -22.42 -26.39 12.84
C GLU A 559 -23.16 -27.66 12.37
N GLN A 560 -22.45 -28.71 11.96
CA GLN A 560 -23.03 -30.02 11.69
C GLN A 560 -23.57 -30.64 12.98
N MET A 561 -22.94 -30.42 14.15
CA MET A 561 -23.52 -30.86 15.43
C MET A 561 -24.81 -30.11 15.74
N SER A 562 -24.86 -28.77 15.58
CA SER A 562 -26.09 -27.99 15.80
C SER A 562 -27.20 -28.34 14.77
N LEU A 563 -26.84 -28.62 13.52
CA LEU A 563 -27.75 -29.11 12.48
C LEU A 563 -28.23 -30.53 12.75
N ILE A 564 -27.39 -31.45 13.23
CA ILE A 564 -27.79 -32.82 13.64
C ILE A 564 -28.76 -32.75 14.82
N LEU A 565 -28.53 -31.84 15.76
CA LEU A 565 -29.40 -31.61 16.92
C LEU A 565 -30.77 -31.05 16.50
N ASN A 566 -30.79 -30.05 15.60
CA ASN A 566 -32.02 -29.54 14.98
C ASN A 566 -32.73 -30.58 14.09
N LYS A 567 -31.99 -31.45 13.42
CA LYS A 567 -32.53 -32.52 12.60
C LYS A 567 -33.12 -33.64 13.45
N THR A 568 -32.61 -33.88 14.65
CA THR A 568 -33.16 -34.90 15.56
C THR A 568 -34.56 -34.51 16.02
N ILE A 569 -34.82 -33.22 16.32
CA ILE A 569 -36.16 -32.64 16.61
C ILE A 569 -37.17 -32.95 15.50
N ILE A 570 -36.76 -32.72 14.24
CA ILE A 570 -37.61 -32.96 13.07
C ILE A 570 -37.81 -34.47 12.84
N THR A 571 -36.82 -35.30 13.18
CA THR A 571 -36.86 -36.75 12.95
C THR A 571 -37.77 -37.48 13.94
N THR A 572 -37.86 -37.03 15.20
CA THR A 572 -38.80 -37.60 16.20
C THR A 572 -40.26 -37.35 15.81
N ASN A 573 -40.58 -36.20 15.20
CA ASN A 573 -41.91 -35.93 14.64
C ASN A 573 -42.15 -36.61 13.26
N LYS A 574 -41.09 -36.92 12.49
CA LYS A 574 -41.16 -37.57 11.16
C LYS A 574 -41.50 -39.07 11.17
N ASN A 575 -41.28 -39.78 12.27
CA ASN A 575 -41.46 -41.24 12.30
C ASN A 575 -42.92 -41.70 12.48
N ASN A 576 -43.84 -40.80 12.83
CA ASN A 576 -45.27 -41.09 12.95
C ASN A 576 -46.14 -40.55 11.80
N SER A 577 -45.57 -39.89 10.79
CA SER A 577 -46.32 -39.26 9.69
C SER A 577 -46.20 -40.01 8.36
N LYS A 578 -47.35 -40.23 7.70
CA LYS A 578 -47.47 -40.91 6.40
C LYS A 578 -46.85 -40.05 5.29
N ASN A 579 -45.92 -40.62 4.51
CA ASN A 579 -45.41 -39.97 3.31
C ASN A 579 -46.53 -39.83 2.26
N LEU A 580 -46.80 -38.60 1.83
CA LEU A 580 -47.82 -38.26 0.83
C LEU A 580 -47.31 -38.47 -0.60
N LEU A 581 -45.99 -38.63 -0.80
CA LEU A 581 -45.44 -38.96 -2.11
C LEU A 581 -45.65 -40.43 -2.45
N LEU A 582 -46.17 -40.67 -3.65
CA LEU A 582 -46.27 -42.00 -4.24
C LEU A 582 -44.94 -42.34 -4.92
N TYR A 583 -44.47 -43.58 -4.74
CA TYR A 583 -43.24 -44.09 -5.36
C TYR A 583 -42.02 -43.21 -5.05
N SER A 584 -41.86 -42.83 -3.78
CA SER A 584 -40.85 -41.84 -3.34
C SER A 584 -39.41 -42.11 -3.77
N ASN A 585 -39.03 -43.39 -3.88
CA ASN A 585 -37.68 -43.79 -4.28
C ASN A 585 -37.62 -44.33 -5.72
N ASP A 586 -38.78 -44.54 -6.37
CA ASP A 586 -38.86 -44.92 -7.78
C ASP A 586 -39.23 -43.69 -8.61
N LEU A 587 -38.22 -42.84 -8.82
CA LEU A 587 -38.38 -41.60 -9.58
C LEU A 587 -38.70 -41.86 -11.06
N LYS A 588 -38.51 -43.09 -11.60
CA LYS A 588 -38.90 -43.40 -12.99
C LYS A 588 -40.41 -43.61 -13.15
N ASN A 589 -41.13 -43.87 -12.06
CA ASN A 589 -42.57 -44.04 -12.07
C ASN A 589 -43.31 -42.86 -12.71
N GLU A 590 -44.43 -43.14 -13.39
CA GLU A 590 -45.28 -42.14 -14.08
C GLU A 590 -45.84 -41.05 -13.15
N LYS A 591 -45.92 -41.31 -11.84
CA LYS A 591 -46.34 -40.30 -10.85
C LYS A 591 -45.33 -39.18 -10.65
N TRP A 592 -44.09 -39.35 -11.11
CA TRP A 592 -43.08 -38.30 -11.16
C TRP A 592 -43.03 -37.72 -12.57
N PHE A 593 -43.38 -36.44 -12.70
CA PHE A 593 -43.19 -35.71 -13.94
C PHE A 593 -41.72 -35.32 -14.07
N LYS A 594 -41.10 -35.53 -15.25
CA LYS A 594 -39.72 -35.14 -15.54
C LYS A 594 -39.67 -34.29 -16.80
N HIS A 595 -38.81 -33.29 -16.80
CA HIS A 595 -38.53 -32.46 -17.96
C HIS A 595 -37.03 -32.23 -18.10
N GLN A 596 -36.46 -32.54 -19.26
CA GLN A 596 -35.03 -32.40 -19.57
C GLN A 596 -34.08 -33.13 -18.59
N LEU A 597 -34.44 -34.36 -18.20
CA LEU A 597 -33.64 -35.19 -17.29
C LEU A 597 -33.47 -36.62 -17.83
N ASN A 598 -32.28 -37.18 -17.65
CA ASN A 598 -32.00 -38.61 -17.78
C ASN A 598 -31.87 -39.24 -16.38
N LEU A 599 -32.58 -40.34 -16.14
CA LEU A 599 -32.62 -41.04 -14.85
C LEU A 599 -32.03 -42.44 -14.95
N ASP A 600 -31.22 -42.82 -13.97
CA ASP A 600 -30.71 -44.18 -13.79
C ASP A 600 -30.95 -44.66 -12.35
N SER A 601 -31.76 -45.70 -12.19
CA SER A 601 -32.25 -46.16 -10.88
C SER A 601 -31.27 -47.14 -10.24
N ASN A 602 -31.25 -47.22 -8.90
CA ASN A 602 -30.38 -48.12 -8.14
C ASN A 602 -28.88 -47.91 -8.42
N ALA A 603 -28.48 -46.68 -8.73
CA ALA A 603 -27.17 -46.35 -9.24
C ALA A 603 -26.06 -46.44 -8.18
N ILE A 604 -26.34 -46.07 -6.92
CA ILE A 604 -25.36 -46.09 -5.82
C ILE A 604 -26.01 -46.46 -4.48
N LYS A 605 -25.16 -46.76 -3.48
CA LYS A 605 -25.57 -46.89 -2.07
C LYS A 605 -26.16 -45.58 -1.56
N SER A 606 -27.40 -45.63 -1.10
CA SER A 606 -28.07 -44.54 -0.41
C SER A 606 -27.69 -44.51 1.08
N PRO A 607 -28.12 -43.49 1.84
CA PRO A 607 -27.88 -43.38 3.28
C PRO A 607 -28.36 -44.58 4.10
N ASN A 608 -29.30 -45.39 3.60
CA ASN A 608 -29.76 -46.61 4.28
C ASN A 608 -28.84 -47.83 4.06
N GLY A 609 -27.75 -47.67 3.29
CA GLY A 609 -26.78 -48.72 2.98
C GLY A 609 -27.12 -49.62 1.79
N LYS A 610 -28.28 -49.45 1.15
CA LYS A 610 -28.75 -50.24 -0.01
C LYS A 610 -28.50 -49.49 -1.33
N ASN A 611 -28.38 -50.24 -2.44
CA ASN A 611 -28.26 -49.66 -3.78
C ASN A 611 -29.63 -49.26 -4.34
N ASP A 612 -30.23 -48.21 -3.80
CA ASP A 612 -31.59 -47.76 -4.15
C ASP A 612 -31.67 -46.24 -4.43
N ALA A 613 -30.53 -45.55 -4.55
CA ALA A 613 -30.50 -44.15 -4.99
C ALA A 613 -30.64 -44.03 -6.51
N THR A 614 -31.35 -43.01 -6.99
CA THR A 614 -31.49 -42.72 -8.43
C THR A 614 -30.52 -41.62 -8.84
N LYS A 615 -29.72 -41.87 -9.89
CA LYS A 615 -28.89 -40.86 -10.55
C LYS A 615 -29.74 -40.02 -11.50
N ILE A 616 -29.52 -38.71 -11.47
CA ILE A 616 -30.12 -37.73 -12.36
C ILE A 616 -29.01 -37.01 -13.10
N VAL A 617 -29.20 -36.86 -14.42
CA VAL A 617 -28.34 -36.08 -15.30
C VAL A 617 -29.21 -35.06 -16.04
N GLY A 618 -28.87 -33.78 -15.94
CA GLY A 618 -29.54 -32.72 -16.71
C GLY A 618 -29.19 -32.77 -18.19
N THR A 619 -30.19 -32.60 -19.05
CA THR A 619 -30.02 -32.75 -20.52
C THR A 619 -30.38 -31.50 -21.33
N GLY A 620 -30.62 -30.36 -20.69
CA GLY A 620 -31.09 -29.14 -21.39
C GLY A 620 -30.55 -27.85 -20.78
N GLU A 621 -30.57 -26.80 -21.61
CA GLU A 621 -29.82 -25.56 -21.35
C GLU A 621 -30.43 -24.67 -20.25
N LYS A 622 -31.73 -24.81 -19.88
CA LYS A 622 -32.37 -24.07 -18.77
C LYS A 622 -33.56 -24.83 -18.12
N ASP A 623 -33.50 -25.00 -16.80
CA ASP A 623 -34.55 -25.45 -15.85
C ASP A 623 -35.10 -26.89 -16.03
N GLY A 624 -34.20 -27.87 -16.16
CA GLY A 624 -34.54 -29.28 -15.98
C GLY A 624 -35.15 -29.52 -14.60
N HIS A 625 -36.19 -30.35 -14.52
CA HIS A 625 -36.95 -30.51 -13.28
C HIS A 625 -37.72 -31.83 -13.14
N ILE A 626 -37.99 -32.20 -11.90
CA ILE A 626 -38.79 -33.36 -11.50
C ILE A 626 -39.75 -33.00 -10.36
N PHE A 627 -41.02 -33.38 -10.46
CA PHE A 627 -42.02 -33.11 -9.40
C PHE A 627 -43.12 -34.15 -9.28
N GLN A 628 -43.81 -34.09 -8.15
CA GLN A 628 -45.14 -34.67 -7.94
C GLN A 628 -46.09 -33.60 -7.37
N SER A 629 -47.36 -33.67 -7.76
CA SER A 629 -48.39 -32.74 -7.30
C SER A 629 -49.23 -33.34 -6.18
N PHE A 630 -49.63 -32.52 -5.21
CA PHE A 630 -50.53 -32.90 -4.13
C PHE A 630 -51.59 -31.80 -3.89
N LYS A 631 -52.70 -32.16 -3.24
CA LYS A 631 -53.71 -31.19 -2.78
C LYS A 631 -53.41 -30.84 -1.31
N SER A 632 -53.31 -29.55 -1.00
CA SER A 632 -53.14 -29.03 0.36
C SER A 632 -54.50 -28.83 1.04
N ASN A 633 -54.60 -29.10 2.34
CA ASN A 633 -55.83 -28.96 3.13
C ASN A 633 -55.65 -28.06 4.37
N LYS A 634 -55.35 -26.76 4.20
CA LYS A 634 -55.12 -25.77 5.29
C LYS A 634 -54.11 -26.22 6.36
N LYS A 635 -52.95 -26.73 5.94
CA LYS A 635 -51.97 -27.40 6.80
C LYS A 635 -50.55 -27.04 6.36
N THR A 636 -49.60 -27.24 7.27
CA THR A 636 -48.16 -27.07 7.00
C THR A 636 -47.58 -28.38 6.48
N TYR A 637 -46.80 -28.29 5.41
CA TYR A 637 -46.16 -29.45 4.80
C TYR A 637 -44.66 -29.26 4.73
N MET A 638 -43.93 -30.36 4.93
CA MET A 638 -42.49 -30.42 4.70
C MET A 638 -42.19 -31.37 3.55
N PHE A 639 -41.46 -30.86 2.57
CA PHE A 639 -40.81 -31.66 1.54
C PHE A 639 -39.33 -31.83 1.90
N SER A 640 -38.86 -33.08 1.96
CA SER A 640 -37.47 -33.42 2.29
C SER A 640 -36.91 -34.47 1.34
N VAL A 641 -35.61 -34.41 1.06
CA VAL A 641 -34.95 -35.30 0.11
C VAL A 641 -33.45 -35.39 0.38
N TRP A 642 -32.86 -36.58 0.22
CA TRP A 642 -31.41 -36.77 0.27
C TRP A 642 -30.79 -36.55 -1.10
N LEU A 643 -29.72 -35.77 -1.14
CA LEU A 643 -29.02 -35.36 -2.34
C LEU A 643 -27.50 -35.53 -2.17
N LYS A 644 -26.82 -35.89 -3.26
CA LYS A 644 -25.35 -36.01 -3.36
C LYS A 644 -24.95 -35.79 -4.81
N GLY A 645 -23.91 -35.02 -5.10
CA GLY A 645 -23.36 -34.88 -6.45
C GLY A 645 -22.79 -33.50 -6.73
N LYS A 646 -22.81 -33.09 -8.00
CA LYS A 646 -22.32 -31.80 -8.46
C LYS A 646 -23.42 -31.09 -9.24
N GLY A 647 -23.69 -29.84 -8.89
CA GLY A 647 -24.66 -28.98 -9.55
C GLY A 647 -25.32 -27.96 -8.62
N ASN A 648 -25.98 -26.98 -9.20
CA ASN A 648 -26.70 -25.91 -8.48
C ASN A 648 -28.20 -26.05 -8.71
N ILE A 649 -28.90 -26.71 -7.80
CA ILE A 649 -30.32 -27.07 -7.95
C ILE A 649 -31.21 -26.31 -6.98
N ARG A 650 -32.52 -26.42 -7.18
CA ARG A 650 -33.54 -25.86 -6.27
C ARG A 650 -34.56 -26.89 -5.87
N ILE A 651 -34.85 -27.00 -4.58
CA ILE A 651 -36.11 -27.62 -4.11
C ILE A 651 -37.14 -26.52 -3.88
N ARG A 652 -38.39 -26.71 -4.33
CA ARG A 652 -39.43 -25.68 -4.19
C ARG A 652 -40.85 -26.24 -4.09
N PHE A 653 -41.70 -25.50 -3.40
CA PHE A 653 -43.15 -25.59 -3.52
C PHE A 653 -43.63 -24.58 -4.55
N GLN A 654 -44.46 -25.02 -5.50
CA GLN A 654 -44.94 -24.18 -6.58
C GLN A 654 -46.38 -24.52 -6.93
N GLU A 655 -47.21 -23.52 -7.26
CA GLU A 655 -48.58 -23.75 -7.72
C GLU A 655 -48.61 -24.59 -9.02
N HIS A 656 -49.49 -25.58 -9.08
CA HIS A 656 -49.72 -26.38 -10.28
C HIS A 656 -50.76 -25.70 -11.19
N GLY A 657 -50.32 -25.02 -12.24
CA GLY A 657 -51.22 -24.37 -13.21
C GLY A 657 -50.50 -23.35 -14.09
N ASN A 658 -51.22 -22.41 -14.70
CA ASN A 658 -50.62 -21.49 -15.69
C ASN A 658 -49.76 -20.36 -15.10
N LYS A 659 -49.90 -20.05 -13.80
CA LYS A 659 -49.20 -18.93 -13.16
C LYS A 659 -47.89 -19.32 -12.47
N TYR A 660 -47.68 -20.61 -12.18
CA TYR A 660 -46.44 -21.16 -11.61
C TYR A 660 -45.86 -20.37 -10.43
N GLY A 661 -46.72 -19.79 -9.57
CA GLY A 661 -46.28 -19.02 -8.41
C GLY A 661 -45.41 -19.85 -7.49
N VAL A 662 -44.20 -19.37 -7.19
CA VAL A 662 -43.29 -20.03 -6.24
C VAL A 662 -43.76 -19.69 -4.84
N LEU A 663 -44.10 -20.72 -4.05
CA LEU A 663 -44.62 -20.58 -2.70
C LEU A 663 -43.49 -20.59 -1.67
N ASN A 664 -42.51 -21.49 -1.86
CA ASN A 664 -41.28 -21.52 -1.09
C ASN A 664 -40.17 -22.19 -1.93
N ASN A 665 -38.91 -21.80 -1.77
CA ASN A 665 -37.78 -22.44 -2.44
C ASN A 665 -36.52 -22.47 -1.56
N LEU A 666 -35.59 -23.35 -1.90
CA LEU A 666 -34.25 -23.42 -1.33
C LEU A 666 -33.26 -23.70 -2.47
N ASP A 667 -32.33 -22.77 -2.68
CA ASP A 667 -31.17 -22.94 -3.55
C ASP A 667 -30.12 -23.85 -2.89
N ILE A 668 -29.60 -24.81 -3.64
CA ILE A 668 -28.71 -25.86 -3.14
C ILE A 668 -27.51 -26.01 -4.07
N VAL A 669 -26.31 -25.79 -3.52
CA VAL A 669 -25.04 -26.26 -4.10
C VAL A 669 -24.80 -27.68 -3.61
N LEU A 670 -24.72 -28.63 -4.53
CA LEU A 670 -24.55 -30.05 -4.19
C LEU A 670 -23.11 -30.38 -3.81
N THR A 671 -22.96 -31.32 -2.87
CA THR A 671 -21.66 -31.82 -2.40
C THR A 671 -21.48 -33.30 -2.72
N ASN A 672 -20.23 -33.78 -2.67
CA ASN A 672 -19.90 -35.19 -2.90
C ASN A 672 -20.28 -36.13 -1.73
N THR A 673 -20.94 -35.61 -0.69
CA THR A 673 -21.45 -36.38 0.45
C THR A 673 -22.99 -36.35 0.48
N TRP A 674 -23.61 -37.35 1.11
CA TRP A 674 -25.07 -37.37 1.24
C TRP A 674 -25.52 -36.33 2.25
N LYS A 675 -26.37 -35.38 1.82
CA LYS A 675 -27.03 -34.40 2.70
C LYS A 675 -28.54 -34.42 2.46
N GLU A 676 -29.31 -34.33 3.53
CA GLU A 676 -30.77 -34.18 3.43
C GLU A 676 -31.10 -32.69 3.42
N TYR A 677 -31.94 -32.30 2.49
CA TYR A 677 -32.46 -30.94 2.36
C TYR A 677 -33.96 -30.99 2.55
N PHE A 678 -34.53 -29.92 3.10
CA PHE A 678 -35.97 -29.81 3.26
C PHE A 678 -36.45 -28.36 3.15
N ILE A 679 -37.73 -28.21 2.81
CA ILE A 679 -38.45 -26.94 2.84
C ILE A 679 -39.80 -27.17 3.53
N GLU A 680 -40.27 -26.16 4.25
CA GLU A 680 -41.53 -26.19 4.98
C GLU A 680 -42.39 -25.01 4.52
N SER A 681 -43.69 -25.23 4.34
CA SER A 681 -44.60 -24.15 4.01
C SER A 681 -46.00 -24.46 4.52
N GLY A 682 -46.58 -23.47 5.19
CA GLY A 682 -48.02 -23.42 5.44
C GLY A 682 -48.75 -23.11 4.13
N PHE A 683 -49.89 -23.77 3.91
CA PHE A 683 -50.75 -23.48 2.79
C PHE A 683 -52.17 -23.26 3.27
N ASP A 684 -52.79 -22.15 2.85
CA ASP A 684 -54.23 -21.95 2.95
C ASP A 684 -54.99 -22.93 2.02
N ASP A 685 -56.33 -22.89 2.02
CA ASP A 685 -57.15 -23.77 1.18
C ASP A 685 -57.04 -23.39 -0.29
N PHE A 686 -55.96 -23.83 -0.93
CA PHE A 686 -55.77 -23.65 -2.35
C PHE A 686 -56.70 -24.60 -3.11
N LYS A 687 -57.59 -24.04 -3.93
CA LYS A 687 -58.33 -24.81 -4.95
C LYS A 687 -57.41 -25.42 -6.02
N ILE A 688 -56.14 -25.01 -6.05
CA ILE A 688 -55.13 -25.37 -7.04
C ILE A 688 -54.11 -26.32 -6.40
N PRO A 689 -53.77 -27.47 -7.01
CA PRO A 689 -52.75 -28.39 -6.47
C PRO A 689 -51.37 -27.72 -6.37
N ILE A 690 -50.52 -28.24 -5.49
CA ILE A 690 -49.15 -27.74 -5.28
C ILE A 690 -48.15 -28.80 -5.77
N ARG A 691 -47.07 -28.36 -6.39
CA ARG A 691 -45.93 -29.19 -6.84
C ARG A 691 -44.84 -29.16 -5.78
N CYS A 692 -44.34 -30.33 -5.38
CA CYS A 692 -43.04 -30.45 -4.73
C CYS A 692 -42.01 -30.75 -5.82
N LEU A 693 -41.13 -29.78 -6.07
CA LEU A 693 -40.34 -29.71 -7.30
C LEU A 693 -38.85 -29.66 -6.96
N ILE A 694 -38.04 -30.46 -7.66
CA ILE A 694 -36.59 -30.31 -7.76
C ILE A 694 -36.29 -29.80 -9.17
N SER A 695 -35.50 -28.74 -9.29
CA SER A 695 -35.48 -27.87 -10.48
C SER A 695 -34.18 -27.11 -10.59
N ASN A 696 -34.07 -26.24 -11.61
CA ASN A 696 -32.84 -25.55 -11.98
C ASN A 696 -31.70 -26.51 -12.38
N ILE A 697 -32.03 -27.72 -12.82
CA ILE A 697 -31.05 -28.73 -13.21
C ILE A 697 -30.55 -28.37 -14.61
N GLN A 698 -29.26 -28.07 -14.74
CA GLN A 698 -28.62 -27.63 -15.98
C GLN A 698 -27.93 -28.80 -16.71
N THR A 699 -27.56 -28.59 -17.98
CA THR A 699 -26.66 -29.48 -18.70
C THR A 699 -25.38 -29.69 -17.88
N GLU A 700 -24.93 -30.95 -17.73
CA GLU A 700 -23.78 -31.40 -16.93
C GLU A 700 -23.99 -31.54 -15.41
N ASP A 701 -25.13 -31.12 -14.85
CA ASP A 701 -25.46 -31.46 -13.47
C ASP A 701 -25.64 -32.97 -13.34
N VAL A 702 -24.85 -33.59 -12.45
CA VAL A 702 -24.89 -35.03 -12.18
C VAL A 702 -25.00 -35.24 -10.68
N PHE A 703 -26.12 -35.79 -10.25
CA PHE A 703 -26.41 -36.00 -8.85
C PHE A 703 -27.28 -37.20 -8.57
N PHE A 704 -27.38 -37.58 -7.31
CA PHE A 704 -28.10 -38.74 -6.82
C PHE A 704 -29.16 -38.28 -5.84
N ILE A 705 -30.36 -38.84 -6.00
CA ILE A 705 -31.52 -38.57 -5.17
C ILE A 705 -31.94 -39.85 -4.44
N TRP A 706 -32.28 -39.72 -3.17
CA TRP A 706 -32.92 -40.77 -2.41
C TRP A 706 -33.89 -40.22 -1.35
N GLY A 707 -34.90 -41.00 -0.98
CA GLY A 707 -35.70 -40.73 0.21
C GLY A 707 -36.57 -39.48 0.13
N ALA A 708 -37.13 -39.16 -1.04
CA ALA A 708 -38.04 -38.02 -1.19
C ALA A 708 -39.30 -38.21 -0.33
N ARG A 709 -39.57 -37.29 0.59
CA ARG A 709 -40.72 -37.36 1.50
C ARG A 709 -41.46 -36.04 1.51
N LEU A 710 -42.77 -36.11 1.35
CA LEU A 710 -43.69 -35.03 1.66
C LEU A 710 -44.54 -35.48 2.84
N ILE A 711 -44.46 -34.76 3.95
CA ILE A 711 -45.29 -35.05 5.11
C ILE A 711 -46.06 -33.81 5.54
N GLU A 712 -47.19 -34.05 6.19
CA GLU A 712 -47.89 -33.03 6.95
C GLU A 712 -47.19 -32.86 8.30
N ILE A 713 -46.91 -31.62 8.70
CA ILE A 713 -46.43 -31.27 10.03
C ILE A 713 -47.65 -30.80 10.82
N ILE A 714 -47.89 -31.41 11.97
CA ILE A 714 -48.87 -30.94 12.95
C ILE A 714 -48.16 -29.84 13.75
N GLU A 715 -48.71 -28.63 13.74
CA GLU A 715 -48.23 -27.52 14.60
C GLU A 715 -48.41 -27.83 16.09
#